data_AF-A0A2A4CRV4-F1
#
_entry.id   AF-A0A2A4CRV4-F1
#
_cell.length_a   1.000
_cell.length_b   1.000
_cell.length_c   1.000
_cell.angle_alpha   90.00
_cell.angle_beta   90.00
_cell.angle_gamma   90.00
#
_symmetry.space_group_name_H-M   'P 1'
#
loop_
_entity.id
_entity.type
_entity.pdbx_description
1 polymer ?
#
loop_
_entity_poly.entity_id
_entity_poly.type
_entity_poly.pdbx_seq_one_letter_code
_entity_poly.pdbx_strand_id
1 'polypeptide(L)'
;MPKPTKGGNDTGSDTGGTTLRGTRGDDTLISTAGDDIVRGSSGTDTLVLDGSVWDYDWSRSIEKGIDWKLTDTSGGTGVDLLSGIEILQFNDATIVLGEDLPMEITGVPETFAVTEDESGTFSFMVRDLDDNRVAVKVGSPIGTSTGTTEYGRITVDYNTDSFTNGDYKSGPQSKQIVYDFTFKYNEAGASLAEGEVWIETVTLYVTTTSTEDFFGYTATETREVTFDLVVTGVNDAPTIRGTASFVADDTGEWRFDLSALGSDIDSDDDGSTLDYEVVSITQTYGNYRFPFGISTEGSSLVISPEGLPVGFASDEESWAKVELRAVDSHGAVSAGTVTVDVTMHGTATSSVRASVLGPDGEIDLSSISFDPADILDYGTKTLFGILYTDPAQVAPMLEYTLGDDTRYISAGGIGGYTLNTDETAESRLGLGADTLVFELTNPLQQFFALNEIDTGWGEDVVILQMLGADEMLFYGSSIDTGAQSDQVVIRADAMTRAWFSPEIDTDSGHDVVDLHLTYNGALSGELRSDASIYLGSGDDRLSFVLESDPSVELATKVSLKIFGEDGDDVIHVDTSTITSLYIPPFEGPGDDLTQFYPGGTEGVISLGAGDDTLSLALNAPAPGSTSRLSVYGSYVDSADEYDRVILLELNASDLTMAAVTDESGRSGISLTAGDGRYIDLYNIDELIFADGETWLL
;
A
#
# COMPACT_ATOMS: atom_id res chain seq x y z
N MET A 1 -85.75 36.01 22.90
CA MET A 1 -86.25 34.63 23.11
C MET A 1 -87.67 34.52 22.57
N PRO A 2 -87.87 34.01 21.35
CA PRO A 2 -89.15 33.40 20.99
C PRO A 2 -89.28 32.04 21.70
N LYS A 3 -90.51 31.63 22.02
CA LYS A 3 -90.81 30.35 22.70
C LYS A 3 -90.69 29.19 21.71
N PRO A 4 -90.16 28.02 22.12
CA PRO A 4 -90.24 26.81 21.32
C PRO A 4 -91.72 26.40 21.17
N THR A 5 -92.16 26.17 19.94
CA THR A 5 -93.44 25.52 19.68
C THR A 5 -93.31 24.04 20.03
N LYS A 6 -93.85 23.71 21.20
CA LYS A 6 -93.97 22.35 21.71
C LYS A 6 -94.86 21.53 20.75
N GLY A 7 -94.25 20.61 20.01
CA GLY A 7 -94.94 19.50 19.36
C GLY A 7 -95.79 18.75 20.38
N GLY A 8 -96.96 18.30 19.94
CA GLY A 8 -97.97 17.65 20.77
C GLY A 8 -97.39 16.56 21.66
N ASN A 9 -97.78 16.59 22.92
CA ASN A 9 -97.38 15.65 23.95
C ASN A 9 -98.20 14.37 23.77
N ASP A 10 -97.68 13.36 23.08
CA ASP A 10 -98.19 11.99 23.17
C ASP A 10 -97.03 11.04 23.52
N THR A 11 -97.10 10.51 24.74
CA THR A 11 -96.18 9.50 25.26
C THR A 11 -96.72 8.14 24.82
N GLY A 12 -96.33 7.72 23.61
CA GLY A 12 -96.62 6.41 23.06
C GLY A 12 -95.41 5.91 22.29
N SER A 13 -94.98 4.69 22.60
CA SER A 13 -94.04 3.91 21.78
C SER A 13 -94.65 3.69 20.40
N ASP A 14 -94.48 4.65 19.50
CA ASP A 14 -94.74 4.50 18.08
C ASP A 14 -93.39 4.46 17.37
N THR A 15 -93.10 3.35 16.73
CA THR A 15 -92.07 3.23 15.68
C THR A 15 -92.60 3.86 14.38
N GLY A 16 -93.34 4.95 14.52
CA GLY A 16 -94.17 5.56 13.49
C GLY A 16 -93.83 7.04 13.42
N GLY A 17 -93.20 7.40 12.31
CA GLY A 17 -92.75 8.75 12.00
C GLY A 17 -93.75 9.86 12.32
N THR A 18 -93.26 10.97 12.87
CA THR A 18 -94.06 12.16 13.15
C THR A 18 -93.88 13.21 12.05
N THR A 19 -94.95 13.92 11.70
CA THR A 19 -94.83 15.10 10.82
C THR A 19 -94.61 16.36 11.67
N LEU A 20 -93.40 16.92 11.65
CA LEU A 20 -93.05 18.19 12.28
C LEU A 20 -93.28 19.34 11.28
N ARG A 21 -94.03 20.39 11.68
CA ARG A 21 -94.33 21.54 10.82
C ARG A 21 -94.04 22.86 11.53
N GLY A 22 -93.19 23.67 10.90
CA GLY A 22 -92.97 25.07 11.18
C GLY A 22 -94.12 25.96 10.69
N THR A 23 -93.93 27.25 10.94
CA THR A 23 -94.83 28.36 10.63
C THR A 23 -94.39 29.05 9.33
N ARG A 24 -94.45 30.38 9.27
CA ARG A 24 -93.97 31.17 8.11
C ARG A 24 -92.84 32.13 8.52
N GLY A 25 -92.34 32.01 9.74
CA GLY A 25 -91.17 32.74 10.23
C GLY A 25 -90.09 31.73 10.61
N ASP A 26 -89.01 32.22 11.22
CA ASP A 26 -87.86 31.37 11.58
C ASP A 26 -88.22 30.44 12.74
N ASP A 27 -88.29 29.14 12.47
CA ASP A 27 -88.65 28.12 13.45
C ASP A 27 -87.45 27.26 13.89
N THR A 28 -87.45 26.85 15.16
CA THR A 28 -86.52 25.82 15.67
C THR A 28 -87.30 24.55 15.96
N LEU A 29 -87.03 23.52 15.17
CA LEU A 29 -87.64 22.20 15.25
C LEU A 29 -86.63 21.25 15.89
N ILE A 30 -87.08 20.33 16.74
CA ILE A 30 -86.23 19.33 17.39
C ILE A 30 -86.66 17.98 16.83
N SER A 31 -85.71 17.21 16.28
CA SER A 31 -85.97 15.86 15.76
C SER A 31 -86.43 14.95 16.92
N THR A 32 -87.28 13.97 16.59
CA THR A 32 -87.78 12.99 17.56
C THR A 32 -87.28 11.59 17.20
N ALA A 33 -87.65 10.57 17.98
CA ALA A 33 -87.30 9.20 17.65
C ALA A 33 -88.29 8.61 16.63
N GLY A 34 -87.80 7.98 15.57
CA GLY A 34 -88.58 7.42 14.46
C GLY A 34 -88.48 8.26 13.18
N ASP A 35 -88.85 7.68 12.03
CA ASP A 35 -88.70 8.30 10.70
C ASP A 35 -89.57 9.57 10.50
N ASP A 36 -89.06 10.77 10.75
CA ASP A 36 -89.89 11.99 10.74
C ASP A 36 -90.05 12.63 9.36
N ILE A 37 -91.14 13.40 9.16
CA ILE A 37 -91.30 14.33 8.03
C ILE A 37 -91.27 15.75 8.57
N VAL A 38 -90.17 16.46 8.35
CA VAL A 38 -89.92 17.80 8.88
C VAL A 38 -90.17 18.86 7.79
N ARG A 39 -90.99 19.86 8.09
CA ARG A 39 -91.32 20.95 7.16
C ARG A 39 -91.18 22.31 7.83
N GLY A 40 -90.14 23.10 7.50
CA GLY A 40 -90.01 24.47 8.05
C GLY A 40 -90.97 25.46 7.39
N SER A 41 -91.16 25.32 6.07
CA SER A 41 -92.00 26.15 5.20
C SER A 41 -91.31 27.41 4.68
N SER A 42 -91.42 28.55 5.35
CA SER A 42 -90.81 29.81 4.89
C SER A 42 -90.26 30.54 6.09
N GLY A 43 -89.12 31.20 5.95
CA GLY A 43 -88.33 31.66 7.10
C GLY A 43 -86.94 31.04 6.99
N THR A 44 -86.09 31.26 7.98
CA THR A 44 -84.85 30.50 8.17
C THR A 44 -85.09 29.48 9.27
N ASP A 45 -85.29 28.23 8.88
CA ASP A 45 -85.73 27.17 9.77
C ASP A 45 -84.55 26.27 10.19
N THR A 46 -84.46 25.99 11.49
CA THR A 46 -83.40 25.16 12.11
C THR A 46 -83.96 23.83 12.60
N LEU A 47 -83.35 22.72 12.20
CA LEU A 47 -83.58 21.40 12.80
C LEU A 47 -82.45 21.06 13.77
N VAL A 48 -82.80 20.81 15.02
CA VAL A 48 -81.88 20.36 16.08
C VAL A 48 -81.92 18.83 16.15
N LEU A 49 -80.75 18.22 16.04
CA LEU A 49 -80.51 16.78 15.99
C LEU A 49 -79.70 16.36 17.22
N ASP A 50 -79.99 15.19 17.76
CA ASP A 50 -79.28 14.66 18.92
C ASP A 50 -78.16 13.72 18.45
N GLY A 51 -76.91 14.13 18.60
CA GLY A 51 -75.75 13.35 18.17
C GLY A 51 -74.69 14.21 17.49
N SER A 52 -73.58 13.56 17.13
CA SER A 52 -72.54 14.17 16.32
C SER A 52 -73.03 14.30 14.87
N VAL A 53 -72.57 15.31 14.14
CA VAL A 53 -72.78 15.40 12.68
C VAL A 53 -72.33 14.13 11.94
N TRP A 54 -71.35 13.41 12.50
CA TRP A 54 -70.81 12.17 11.95
C TRP A 54 -71.68 10.93 12.22
N ASP A 55 -72.64 11.03 13.13
CA ASP A 55 -73.61 9.96 13.40
C ASP A 55 -74.72 9.93 12.34
N TYR A 56 -74.78 10.91 11.44
CA TYR A 56 -75.84 11.05 10.44
C TYR A 56 -75.31 10.91 9.01
N ASP A 57 -76.05 10.18 8.19
CA ASP A 57 -75.93 10.15 6.73
C ASP A 57 -77.02 11.03 6.13
N TRP A 58 -76.70 11.85 5.13
CA TRP A 58 -77.63 12.78 4.51
C TRP A 58 -77.60 12.68 2.99
N SER A 59 -78.73 12.92 2.34
CA SER A 59 -78.83 12.87 0.88
C SER A 59 -79.93 13.81 0.38
N ARG A 60 -79.80 14.34 -0.84
CA ARG A 60 -80.94 15.01 -1.49
C ARG A 60 -82.02 13.98 -1.77
N SER A 61 -83.26 14.31 -1.42
CA SER A 61 -84.38 13.41 -1.69
C SER A 61 -84.83 13.54 -3.16
N ILE A 62 -85.11 12.41 -3.80
CA ILE A 62 -85.80 12.37 -5.09
C ILE A 62 -87.33 12.46 -4.94
N GLU A 63 -87.82 12.43 -3.69
CA GLU A 63 -89.24 12.49 -3.39
C GLU A 63 -89.79 13.90 -3.58
N LYS A 64 -90.90 14.02 -4.30
CA LYS A 64 -91.47 15.32 -4.66
C LYS A 64 -91.93 16.10 -3.42
N GLY A 65 -91.27 17.22 -3.16
CA GLY A 65 -91.59 18.11 -2.05
C GLY A 65 -90.87 17.77 -0.74
N ILE A 66 -89.83 16.93 -0.81
CA ILE A 66 -88.82 16.72 0.21
C ILE A 66 -87.49 17.17 -0.40
N ASP A 67 -86.73 17.96 0.35
CA ASP A 67 -85.44 18.50 -0.09
C ASP A 67 -84.29 17.56 0.34
N TRP A 68 -84.34 17.09 1.60
CA TRP A 68 -83.28 16.26 2.19
C TRP A 68 -83.83 15.00 2.84
N LYS A 69 -83.03 13.94 2.83
CA LYS A 69 -83.21 12.74 3.63
C LYS A 69 -82.01 12.62 4.55
N LEU A 70 -82.25 12.63 5.86
CA LEU A 70 -81.27 12.44 6.91
C LEU A 70 -81.49 11.04 7.52
N THR A 71 -80.43 10.32 7.84
CA THR A 71 -80.48 8.96 8.38
C THR A 71 -79.50 8.88 9.53
N ASP A 72 -79.99 8.70 10.74
CA ASP A 72 -79.14 8.46 11.90
C ASP A 72 -78.54 7.04 11.83
N THR A 73 -77.23 6.98 11.64
CA THR A 73 -76.44 5.76 11.54
C THR A 73 -76.00 5.20 12.90
N SER A 74 -76.14 5.99 13.97
CA SER A 74 -75.93 5.52 15.36
C SER A 74 -77.14 4.74 15.89
N GLY A 75 -78.27 4.81 15.20
CA GLY A 75 -79.50 4.05 15.47
C GLY A 75 -80.45 4.71 16.47
N GLY A 76 -80.30 6.01 16.74
CA GLY A 76 -81.08 6.75 17.74
C GLY A 76 -82.43 7.30 17.23
N THR A 77 -82.44 7.98 16.09
CA THR A 77 -83.59 8.78 15.62
C THR A 77 -84.26 8.26 14.35
N GLY A 78 -83.60 7.47 13.50
CA GLY A 78 -84.22 6.88 12.31
C GLY A 78 -83.96 7.71 11.03
N VAL A 79 -84.89 7.65 10.06
CA VAL A 79 -84.78 8.31 8.75
C VAL A 79 -85.72 9.51 8.64
N ASP A 80 -85.18 10.72 8.65
CA ASP A 80 -85.94 11.96 8.58
C ASP A 80 -85.98 12.53 7.15
N LEU A 81 -87.15 13.00 6.71
CA LEU A 81 -87.38 13.65 5.42
C LEU A 81 -87.66 15.15 5.63
N LEU A 82 -86.75 16.00 5.19
CA LEU A 82 -86.75 17.43 5.45
C LEU A 82 -87.21 18.23 4.23
N SER A 83 -88.00 19.27 4.44
CA SER A 83 -88.39 20.24 3.39
C SER A 83 -88.45 21.66 3.96
N GLY A 84 -87.88 22.63 3.23
CA GLY A 84 -87.76 24.02 3.68
C GLY A 84 -87.09 24.12 5.06
N ILE A 85 -85.93 23.49 5.21
CA ILE A 85 -85.02 23.61 6.37
C ILE A 85 -83.71 24.17 5.83
N GLU A 86 -83.16 25.17 6.49
CA GLU A 86 -81.91 25.83 6.08
C GLU A 86 -80.74 25.55 7.03
N ILE A 87 -81.00 25.16 8.27
CA ILE A 87 -79.93 24.95 9.27
C ILE A 87 -80.12 23.59 9.97
N LEU A 88 -79.07 22.79 10.01
CA LEU A 88 -78.99 21.58 10.84
C LEU A 88 -78.06 21.86 12.02
N GLN A 89 -78.56 21.67 13.24
CA GLN A 89 -77.78 21.85 14.46
C GLN A 89 -77.56 20.49 15.13
N PHE A 90 -76.30 20.06 15.18
CA PHE A 90 -75.82 18.87 15.87
C PHE A 90 -75.21 19.25 17.23
N ASN A 91 -74.83 18.26 18.02
CA ASN A 91 -74.15 18.49 19.31
C ASN A 91 -72.74 19.09 19.13
N ASP A 92 -72.09 18.83 18.00
CA ASP A 92 -70.70 19.20 17.70
C ASP A 92 -70.53 20.10 16.47
N ALA A 93 -71.58 20.33 15.68
CA ALA A 93 -71.53 21.19 14.50
C ALA A 93 -72.87 21.90 14.24
N THR A 94 -72.83 23.01 13.51
CA THR A 94 -74.02 23.65 12.94
C THR A 94 -73.79 23.87 11.46
N ILE A 95 -74.62 23.25 10.63
CA ILE A 95 -74.50 23.21 9.19
C ILE A 95 -75.58 24.12 8.59
N VAL A 96 -75.17 25.13 7.84
CA VAL A 96 -76.09 25.93 7.03
C VAL A 96 -76.18 25.27 5.67
N LEU A 97 -77.36 24.74 5.36
CA LEU A 97 -77.64 24.06 4.10
C LEU A 97 -77.56 25.10 2.97
N GLY A 98 -76.64 24.85 2.02
CA GLY A 98 -76.39 25.76 0.91
C GLY A 98 -75.25 26.73 1.09
N GLU A 99 -74.45 26.59 2.15
CA GLU A 99 -73.13 27.23 2.29
C GLU A 99 -72.01 26.19 2.24
N ASP A 100 -70.80 26.66 1.91
CA ASP A 100 -69.55 25.88 1.84
C ASP A 100 -68.99 25.67 3.26
N LEU A 101 -68.70 24.42 3.63
CA LEU A 101 -68.12 24.06 4.93
C LEU A 101 -66.60 23.97 4.80
N PRO A 102 -65.83 24.56 5.73
CA PRO A 102 -64.38 24.54 5.61
C PRO A 102 -63.82 23.15 5.89
N MET A 103 -62.83 22.73 5.09
CA MET A 103 -62.07 21.52 5.38
C MET A 103 -61.33 21.63 6.72
N GLU A 104 -61.20 20.50 7.42
CA GLU A 104 -60.41 20.35 8.64
C GLU A 104 -59.22 19.41 8.38
N ILE A 105 -58.02 19.83 8.80
CA ILE A 105 -56.79 19.03 8.67
C ILE A 105 -56.17 18.88 10.06
N THR A 106 -55.94 17.63 10.49
CA THR A 106 -55.39 17.32 11.82
C THR A 106 -54.29 16.25 11.72
N GLY A 107 -53.37 16.23 12.68
CA GLY A 107 -52.30 15.22 12.73
C GLY A 107 -51.03 15.54 11.95
N VAL A 108 -50.94 16.73 11.33
CA VAL A 108 -49.67 17.23 10.78
C VAL A 108 -48.84 17.85 11.91
N PRO A 109 -47.62 17.35 12.18
CA PRO A 109 -46.76 17.91 13.22
C PRO A 109 -46.19 19.28 12.82
N GLU A 110 -45.73 20.08 13.78
CA GLU A 110 -44.94 21.30 13.47
C GLU A 110 -43.55 20.95 12.95
N THR A 111 -42.95 19.89 13.52
CA THR A 111 -41.63 19.38 13.15
C THR A 111 -41.69 17.87 12.98
N PHE A 112 -41.13 17.39 11.88
CA PHE A 112 -40.97 15.99 11.59
C PHE A 112 -39.47 15.69 11.45
N ALA A 113 -38.91 15.01 12.45
CA ALA A 113 -37.49 14.70 12.51
C ALA A 113 -37.22 13.26 12.08
N VAL A 114 -36.17 13.09 11.28
CA VAL A 114 -35.60 11.80 10.89
C VAL A 114 -34.10 11.89 11.02
N THR A 115 -33.45 10.77 11.31
CA THR A 115 -32.01 10.66 11.10
C THR A 115 -31.75 10.22 9.67
N GLU A 116 -30.56 10.52 9.18
CA GLU A 116 -29.99 9.88 8.00
C GLU A 116 -30.09 8.36 8.07
N ASP A 117 -30.10 7.71 6.90
CA ASP A 117 -30.39 6.27 6.68
C ASP A 117 -31.77 5.75 7.10
N GLU A 118 -32.55 6.53 7.82
CA GLU A 118 -33.86 6.13 8.27
C GLU A 118 -34.97 6.56 7.29
N SER A 119 -36.10 5.85 7.40
CA SER A 119 -37.35 6.28 6.79
C SER A 119 -38.33 6.58 7.90
N GLY A 120 -38.92 7.77 7.84
CA GLY A 120 -39.92 8.20 8.80
C GLY A 120 -41.30 8.27 8.17
N THR A 121 -42.33 8.03 8.98
CA THR A 121 -43.73 8.21 8.57
C THR A 121 -44.56 8.88 9.65
N PHE A 122 -45.54 9.69 9.26
CA PHE A 122 -46.64 10.10 10.14
C PHE A 122 -47.96 10.09 9.37
N SER A 123 -49.06 9.89 10.09
CA SER A 123 -50.40 9.91 9.50
C SER A 123 -51.10 11.22 9.87
N PHE A 124 -51.80 11.80 8.90
CA PHE A 124 -52.66 12.95 9.11
C PHE A 124 -54.02 12.73 8.45
N MET A 125 -55.00 13.50 8.91
CA MET A 125 -56.38 13.33 8.53
C MET A 125 -56.91 14.61 7.89
N VAL A 126 -57.61 14.44 6.77
CA VAL A 126 -58.38 15.49 6.11
C VAL A 126 -59.86 15.13 6.21
N ARG A 127 -60.65 16.08 6.69
CA ARG A 127 -62.09 15.97 6.83
C ARG A 127 -62.77 17.09 6.08
N ASP A 128 -63.80 16.72 5.37
CA ASP A 128 -64.69 17.66 4.71
C ASP A 128 -66.12 17.07 4.70
N LEU A 129 -67.10 17.90 5.03
CA LEU A 129 -68.49 17.49 5.24
C LEU A 129 -69.35 17.65 3.98
N ASP A 130 -68.97 18.53 3.04
CA ASP A 130 -69.70 18.78 1.80
C ASP A 130 -68.94 18.40 0.54
N ASP A 131 -67.61 18.22 0.60
CA ASP A 131 -66.82 17.71 -0.51
C ASP A 131 -66.59 16.20 -0.49
N ASN A 132 -66.64 15.59 -1.68
CA ASN A 132 -66.55 14.14 -1.86
C ASN A 132 -65.25 13.67 -2.53
N ARG A 133 -64.31 14.58 -2.82
CA ARG A 133 -62.96 14.24 -3.27
C ARG A 133 -61.96 15.03 -2.46
N VAL A 134 -60.94 14.33 -1.98
CA VAL A 134 -59.78 14.92 -1.33
C VAL A 134 -58.54 14.50 -2.11
N ALA A 135 -57.63 15.44 -2.33
CA ALA A 135 -56.33 15.18 -2.92
C ALA A 135 -55.27 15.96 -2.15
N VAL A 136 -54.16 15.29 -1.82
CA VAL A 136 -52.98 15.94 -1.23
C VAL A 136 -51.84 15.91 -2.22
N LYS A 137 -51.26 17.08 -2.49
CA LYS A 137 -50.13 17.28 -3.39
C LYS A 137 -48.96 17.90 -2.65
N VAL A 138 -47.75 17.49 -3.01
CA VAL A 138 -46.52 18.00 -2.40
C VAL A 138 -46.00 19.19 -3.23
N GLY A 139 -45.65 20.29 -2.55
CA GLY A 139 -44.96 21.47 -3.12
C GLY A 139 -45.78 22.38 -4.04
N SER A 140 -46.82 21.87 -4.70
CA SER A 140 -47.70 22.67 -5.57
C SER A 140 -49.12 22.10 -5.65
N PRO A 141 -50.16 22.94 -5.83
CA PRO A 141 -51.56 22.49 -5.99
C PRO A 141 -51.78 21.52 -7.17
N ILE A 142 -50.96 21.60 -8.23
CA ILE A 142 -51.06 20.76 -9.44
C ILE A 142 -49.98 19.66 -9.43
N GLY A 143 -49.32 19.47 -8.29
CA GLY A 143 -48.20 18.54 -8.14
C GLY A 143 -48.60 17.06 -8.14
N THR A 144 -47.64 16.24 -7.76
CA THR A 144 -47.81 14.81 -7.50
C THR A 144 -48.00 14.55 -6.01
N SER A 145 -48.41 13.33 -5.66
CA SER A 145 -48.38 12.83 -4.28
C SER A 145 -46.96 12.46 -3.82
N THR A 146 -45.95 12.82 -4.61
CA THR A 146 -44.55 12.56 -4.37
C THR A 146 -43.75 13.84 -4.59
N GLY A 147 -42.69 14.03 -3.82
CA GLY A 147 -41.70 15.09 -3.98
C GLY A 147 -40.29 14.56 -3.80
N THR A 148 -39.30 15.33 -4.24
CA THR A 148 -37.87 15.06 -3.99
C THR A 148 -37.28 16.25 -3.27
N THR A 149 -36.49 15.95 -2.26
CA THR A 149 -35.70 16.91 -1.48
C THR A 149 -34.22 16.70 -1.80
N GLU A 150 -33.34 17.45 -1.15
CA GLU A 150 -31.89 17.25 -1.25
C GLU A 150 -31.47 15.84 -0.74
N TYR A 151 -32.03 15.41 0.39
CA TYR A 151 -31.61 14.18 1.10
C TYR A 151 -32.57 12.99 0.97
N GLY A 152 -33.63 13.11 0.17
CA GLY A 152 -34.62 12.04 0.14
C GLY A 152 -35.86 12.30 -0.67
N ARG A 153 -36.74 11.30 -0.65
CA ARG A 153 -38.00 11.31 -1.36
C ARG A 153 -39.17 11.38 -0.39
N ILE A 154 -40.11 12.26 -0.69
CA ILE A 154 -41.38 12.40 -0.02
C ILE A 154 -42.46 11.63 -0.79
N THR A 155 -43.32 10.91 -0.08
CA THR A 155 -44.53 10.29 -0.63
C THR A 155 -45.70 10.51 0.33
N VAL A 156 -46.89 10.76 -0.22
CA VAL A 156 -48.15 10.89 0.52
C VAL A 156 -49.15 9.92 -0.07
N ASP A 157 -49.49 8.86 0.66
CA ASP A 157 -50.35 7.79 0.19
C ASP A 157 -51.63 7.67 1.02
N TYR A 158 -52.67 7.09 0.42
CA TYR A 158 -53.93 6.82 1.11
C TYR A 158 -53.74 5.71 2.15
N ASN A 159 -54.16 5.96 3.38
CA ASN A 159 -54.19 4.97 4.45
C ASN A 159 -55.52 4.20 4.43
N THR A 160 -55.48 2.90 4.77
CA THR A 160 -56.63 2.00 4.86
C THR A 160 -57.65 2.37 5.95
N ASP A 161 -57.25 3.20 6.92
CA ASP A 161 -58.11 3.72 7.99
C ASP A 161 -59.03 4.86 7.52
N SER A 162 -58.97 5.21 6.23
CA SER A 162 -59.89 6.14 5.60
C SER A 162 -61.33 5.63 5.72
N PHE A 163 -62.21 6.47 6.26
CA PHE A 163 -63.63 6.16 6.44
C PHE A 163 -64.47 6.94 5.43
N THR A 164 -65.36 6.23 4.75
CA THR A 164 -66.43 6.81 3.93
C THR A 164 -67.76 6.36 4.49
N ASN A 165 -68.61 7.29 4.92
CA ASN A 165 -69.99 6.93 5.26
C ASN A 165 -70.81 6.72 3.96
N GLY A 166 -71.64 5.67 3.90
CA GLY A 166 -72.62 5.43 2.82
C GLY A 166 -72.29 4.32 1.80
N ASP A 167 -73.20 3.35 1.64
CA ASP A 167 -73.15 2.20 0.70
C ASP A 167 -73.51 2.55 -0.77
N TYR A 168 -73.84 3.80 -1.07
CA TYR A 168 -74.37 4.20 -2.39
C TYR A 168 -73.31 4.90 -3.27
N LYS A 169 -73.03 4.29 -4.43
CA LYS A 169 -72.10 4.78 -5.48
C LYS A 169 -72.46 6.12 -6.13
N SER A 170 -73.46 6.85 -5.63
CA SER A 170 -74.00 8.05 -6.27
C SER A 170 -74.73 8.97 -5.28
N GLY A 171 -74.26 9.01 -4.03
CA GLY A 171 -74.73 9.93 -3.00
C GLY A 171 -73.58 10.74 -2.39
N PRO A 172 -73.91 11.80 -1.66
CA PRO A 172 -72.95 12.70 -1.02
C PRO A 172 -72.46 12.07 0.29
N GLN A 173 -71.15 11.96 0.44
CA GLN A 173 -70.52 11.26 1.55
C GLN A 173 -69.69 12.28 2.32
N SER A 174 -69.94 12.43 3.63
CA SER A 174 -68.95 13.04 4.51
C SER A 174 -67.70 12.15 4.47
N LYS A 175 -66.57 12.71 3.99
CA LYS A 175 -65.34 11.96 3.78
C LYS A 175 -64.30 12.31 4.83
N GLN A 176 -63.84 11.28 5.52
CA GLN A 176 -62.66 11.34 6.37
C GLN A 176 -61.56 10.50 5.70
N ILE A 177 -60.57 11.16 5.14
CA ILE A 177 -59.44 10.48 4.51
C ILE A 177 -58.21 10.61 5.39
N VAL A 178 -57.58 9.46 5.69
CA VAL A 178 -56.30 9.40 6.38
C VAL A 178 -55.21 9.21 5.33
N TYR A 179 -54.16 10.02 5.42
CA TYR A 179 -52.98 9.93 4.56
C TYR A 179 -51.76 9.59 5.40
N ASP A 180 -50.89 8.75 4.83
CA ASP A 180 -49.56 8.51 5.38
C ASP A 180 -48.54 9.35 4.61
N PHE A 181 -47.92 10.28 5.32
CA PHE A 181 -46.71 10.94 4.85
C PHE A 181 -45.52 10.01 5.12
N THR A 182 -44.69 9.80 4.11
CA THR A 182 -43.44 9.04 4.21
C THR A 182 -42.30 9.88 3.67
N PHE A 183 -41.26 10.06 4.48
CA PHE A 183 -39.94 10.48 4.01
C PHE A 183 -39.04 9.25 3.97
N LYS A 184 -38.40 9.04 2.83
CA LYS A 184 -37.38 8.02 2.64
C LYS A 184 -36.06 8.70 2.28
N TYR A 185 -35.09 8.60 3.17
CA TYR A 185 -33.72 9.06 2.91
C TYR A 185 -33.16 8.38 1.64
N ASN A 186 -32.33 9.12 0.90
CA ASN A 186 -31.68 8.64 -0.30
C ASN A 186 -30.28 9.24 -0.44
N GLU A 187 -29.30 8.38 -0.27
CA GLU A 187 -27.85 8.62 -0.30
C GLU A 187 -27.31 8.89 -1.72
N ALA A 188 -27.92 9.82 -2.46
CA ALA A 188 -27.57 10.09 -3.86
C ALA A 188 -26.44 11.13 -4.03
N GLY A 189 -25.37 10.99 -3.24
CA GLY A 189 -24.13 11.77 -3.36
C GLY A 189 -24.04 13.02 -2.50
N ALA A 190 -24.88 13.13 -1.47
CA ALA A 190 -24.75 14.12 -0.41
C ALA A 190 -25.19 13.45 0.91
N SER A 191 -24.29 13.41 1.88
CA SER A 191 -24.54 12.96 3.26
C SER A 191 -24.36 14.14 4.22
N LEU A 192 -24.84 14.02 5.45
CA LEU A 192 -24.62 14.98 6.53
C LEU A 192 -23.69 14.37 7.56
N ALA A 193 -22.66 15.11 7.97
CA ALA A 193 -21.77 14.63 9.01
C ALA A 193 -22.45 14.53 10.38
N GLU A 194 -21.85 13.78 11.32
CA GLU A 194 -22.42 13.61 12.66
C GLU A 194 -22.70 14.94 13.36
N GLY A 195 -23.97 15.14 13.71
CA GLY A 195 -24.41 16.36 14.41
C GLY A 195 -24.71 17.54 13.49
N GLU A 196 -24.50 17.42 12.17
CA GLU A 196 -25.09 18.33 11.20
C GLU A 196 -26.60 18.13 11.11
N VAL A 197 -27.30 19.22 10.83
CA VAL A 197 -28.76 19.22 10.74
C VAL A 197 -29.19 20.04 9.54
N TRP A 198 -29.96 19.41 8.66
CA TRP A 198 -30.62 20.07 7.55
C TRP A 198 -32.11 20.22 7.82
N ILE A 199 -32.66 21.40 7.50
CA ILE A 199 -34.06 21.74 7.76
C ILE A 199 -34.69 22.27 6.48
N GLU A 200 -35.78 21.63 6.04
CA GLU A 200 -36.62 22.10 4.93
C GLU A 200 -38.08 22.23 5.37
N THR A 201 -38.68 23.39 5.10
CA THR A 201 -40.12 23.55 5.28
C THR A 201 -40.88 22.88 4.13
N VAL A 202 -41.52 21.75 4.43
CA VAL A 202 -42.35 21.00 3.48
C VAL A 202 -43.74 21.62 3.41
N THR A 203 -44.22 21.89 2.19
CA THR A 203 -45.57 22.39 1.95
C THR A 203 -46.44 21.31 1.31
N LEU A 204 -47.56 20.98 1.95
CA LEU A 204 -48.62 20.14 1.41
C LEU A 204 -49.79 21.03 0.98
N TYR A 205 -50.28 20.78 -0.23
CA TYR A 205 -51.50 21.40 -0.75
C TYR A 205 -52.63 20.37 -0.66
N VAL A 206 -53.55 20.60 0.27
CA VAL A 206 -54.74 19.77 0.45
C VAL A 206 -55.87 20.43 -0.33
N THR A 207 -56.45 19.70 -1.28
CA THR A 207 -57.54 20.18 -2.12
C THR A 207 -58.76 19.30 -1.96
N THR A 208 -59.89 19.90 -1.61
CA THR A 208 -61.20 19.26 -1.61
C THR A 208 -62.00 19.73 -2.83
N THR A 209 -62.81 18.85 -3.40
CA THR A 209 -63.63 19.17 -4.58
C THR A 209 -64.91 18.36 -4.59
N SER A 210 -66.04 19.03 -4.75
CA SER A 210 -67.33 18.40 -5.02
C SER A 210 -67.49 18.09 -6.51
N THR A 211 -67.84 16.84 -6.86
CA THR A 211 -68.19 16.48 -8.26
C THR A 211 -69.67 16.48 -8.59
N GLU A 212 -70.55 16.53 -7.58
CA GLU A 212 -71.99 16.66 -7.79
C GLU A 212 -72.56 17.56 -6.68
N ASP A 213 -73.23 18.61 -7.14
CA ASP A 213 -73.90 19.65 -6.36
C ASP A 213 -74.75 19.10 -5.20
N PHE A 214 -74.13 18.94 -4.02
CA PHE A 214 -74.83 18.43 -2.85
C PHE A 214 -75.62 19.55 -2.16
N PHE A 215 -74.96 20.66 -1.79
CA PHE A 215 -75.60 21.79 -1.10
C PHE A 215 -76.01 22.97 -1.98
N GLY A 216 -75.59 23.08 -3.24
CA GLY A 216 -75.86 24.26 -4.10
C GLY A 216 -74.59 24.99 -4.52
N TYR A 217 -73.43 24.61 -3.98
CA TYR A 217 -72.13 25.21 -4.21
C TYR A 217 -71.20 24.24 -4.94
N THR A 218 -70.58 24.75 -6.01
CA THR A 218 -69.38 24.14 -6.60
C THR A 218 -68.21 25.03 -6.24
N ALA A 219 -67.46 24.63 -5.23
CA ALA A 219 -66.22 25.26 -4.84
C ALA A 219 -65.08 24.24 -4.89
N THR A 220 -63.87 24.74 -4.98
CA THR A 220 -62.65 23.97 -4.78
C THR A 220 -61.92 24.70 -3.68
N GLU A 221 -61.81 24.09 -2.52
CA GLU A 221 -61.01 24.63 -1.44
C GLU A 221 -59.61 24.02 -1.53
N THR A 222 -58.57 24.87 -1.50
CA THR A 222 -57.19 24.42 -1.39
C THR A 222 -56.56 25.10 -0.18
N ARG A 223 -56.01 24.30 0.74
CA ARG A 223 -55.26 24.78 1.90
C ARG A 223 -53.81 24.35 1.84
N GLU A 224 -52.94 25.29 2.19
CA GLU A 224 -51.52 25.06 2.42
C GLU A 224 -51.33 24.61 3.87
N VAL A 225 -50.61 23.51 4.05
CA VAL A 225 -50.16 23.03 5.35
C VAL A 225 -48.66 22.87 5.30
N THR A 226 -47.95 23.45 6.26
CA THR A 226 -46.49 23.44 6.33
C THR A 226 -46.01 22.82 7.61
N PHE A 227 -44.88 22.13 7.53
CA PHE A 227 -44.12 21.64 8.69
C PHE A 227 -42.63 21.59 8.34
N ASP A 228 -41.78 21.60 9.35
CA ASP A 228 -40.34 21.51 9.15
C ASP A 228 -39.90 20.04 9.15
N LEU A 229 -39.32 19.60 8.02
CA LEU A 229 -38.58 18.34 7.93
C LEU A 229 -37.17 18.60 8.42
N VAL A 230 -36.76 17.88 9.46
CA VAL A 230 -35.43 17.95 10.06
C VAL A 230 -34.71 16.63 9.80
N VAL A 231 -33.60 16.68 9.07
CA VAL A 231 -32.72 15.53 8.85
C VAL A 231 -31.46 15.78 9.66
N THR A 232 -31.12 14.85 10.55
CA THR A 232 -29.89 14.89 11.35
C THR A 232 -28.89 13.89 10.79
N GLY A 233 -27.66 14.33 10.55
CA GLY A 233 -26.59 13.50 10.02
C GLY A 233 -26.07 12.45 10.99
N VAL A 234 -25.51 11.38 10.42
CA VAL A 234 -24.86 10.29 11.13
C VAL A 234 -23.43 10.14 10.58
N ASN A 235 -22.49 9.66 11.40
CA ASN A 235 -21.14 9.42 10.88
C ASN A 235 -21.13 8.16 10.01
N ASP A 236 -20.96 8.33 8.72
CA ASP A 236 -20.68 7.25 7.79
C ASP A 236 -19.20 6.88 7.84
N ALA A 237 -18.89 5.63 7.48
CA ALA A 237 -17.51 5.16 7.51
C ALA A 237 -16.81 5.42 6.17
N PRO A 238 -15.51 5.79 6.18
CA PRO A 238 -14.81 6.10 4.95
C PRO A 238 -14.64 4.87 4.08
N THR A 239 -14.54 5.12 2.77
CA THR A 239 -14.22 4.08 1.79
C THR A 239 -12.77 4.24 1.34
N ILE A 240 -12.04 3.11 1.28
CA ILE A 240 -10.65 3.07 0.82
C ILE A 240 -10.52 2.09 -0.34
N ARG A 241 -9.90 2.52 -1.45
CA ARG A 241 -9.70 1.72 -2.66
C ARG A 241 -8.45 2.17 -3.42
N GLY A 242 -7.76 1.23 -4.06
CA GLY A 242 -6.66 1.52 -4.97
C GLY A 242 -5.43 0.67 -4.71
N THR A 243 -4.31 1.10 -5.30
CA THR A 243 -2.95 0.62 -5.04
C THR A 243 -2.04 1.80 -5.31
N ALA A 244 -1.06 2.05 -4.44
CA ALA A 244 -0.02 3.04 -4.67
C ALA A 244 1.36 2.40 -4.54
N SER A 245 2.32 2.98 -5.24
CA SER A 245 3.73 2.65 -5.09
C SER A 245 4.51 3.94 -4.94
N PHE A 246 5.37 4.00 -3.94
CA PHE A 246 6.21 5.15 -3.65
C PHE A 246 7.67 4.76 -3.65
N VAL A 247 8.50 5.69 -4.11
CA VAL A 247 9.96 5.52 -4.16
C VAL A 247 10.57 6.67 -3.39
N ALA A 248 11.42 6.32 -2.42
CA ALA A 248 12.17 7.23 -1.57
C ALA A 248 13.67 6.90 -1.68
N ASP A 249 14.48 7.82 -1.17
CA ASP A 249 15.92 7.63 -1.00
C ASP A 249 16.34 7.92 0.45
N ASP A 250 17.55 7.50 0.82
CA ASP A 250 18.06 7.59 2.19
C ASP A 250 18.54 9.00 2.60
N THR A 251 18.38 10.00 1.73
CA THR A 251 18.87 11.37 1.96
C THR A 251 18.06 12.16 3.00
N GLY A 252 16.87 11.67 3.36
CA GLY A 252 16.02 12.30 4.37
C GLY A 252 14.60 11.74 4.46
N GLU A 253 13.74 12.45 5.17
CA GLU A 253 12.33 12.09 5.32
C GLU A 253 11.53 12.44 4.06
N TRP A 254 10.77 11.46 3.57
CA TRP A 254 9.87 11.58 2.43
C TRP A 254 8.41 11.58 2.88
N ARG A 255 7.58 12.38 2.20
CA ARG A 255 6.14 12.52 2.48
C ARG A 255 5.33 12.31 1.21
N PHE A 256 4.48 11.29 1.22
CA PHE A 256 3.65 10.92 0.08
C PHE A 256 2.18 11.15 0.38
N ASP A 257 1.48 11.77 -0.57
CA ASP A 257 0.05 12.08 -0.48
C ASP A 257 -0.80 10.82 -0.66
N LEU A 258 -1.65 10.54 0.33
CA LEU A 258 -2.58 9.41 0.34
C LEU A 258 -4.00 9.81 -0.04
N SER A 259 -4.28 11.09 -0.30
CA SER A 259 -5.64 11.61 -0.48
C SER A 259 -6.41 10.99 -1.64
N ALA A 260 -5.71 10.40 -2.61
CA ALA A 260 -6.35 9.67 -3.71
C ALA A 260 -6.83 8.26 -3.35
N LEU A 261 -6.44 7.72 -2.18
CA LEU A 261 -6.73 6.33 -1.78
C LEU A 261 -8.08 6.15 -1.09
N GLY A 262 -8.63 7.23 -0.53
CA GLY A 262 -9.86 7.18 0.26
C GLY A 262 -10.80 8.33 -0.03
N SER A 263 -12.06 8.13 0.32
CA SER A 263 -13.11 9.14 0.29
C SER A 263 -14.17 8.80 1.30
N ASP A 264 -14.72 9.82 1.94
CA ASP A 264 -15.95 9.73 2.72
C ASP A 264 -17.12 10.34 1.94
N ILE A 265 -18.34 9.96 2.30
CA ILE A 265 -19.56 10.57 1.76
C ILE A 265 -20.06 11.72 2.65
N ASP A 266 -19.64 11.75 3.91
CA ASP A 266 -19.94 12.83 4.85
C ASP A 266 -19.39 14.17 4.37
N SER A 267 -20.13 15.23 4.68
CA SER A 267 -19.97 16.55 4.07
C SER A 267 -18.66 17.25 4.43
N ASP A 268 -18.04 16.86 5.53
CA ASP A 268 -16.80 17.41 6.08
C ASP A 268 -15.59 16.49 5.91
N ASP A 269 -15.79 15.28 5.37
CA ASP A 269 -14.73 14.31 5.13
C ASP A 269 -14.52 13.98 3.64
N ASP A 270 -13.29 14.19 3.17
CA ASP A 270 -12.81 13.78 1.85
C ASP A 270 -11.39 13.19 1.95
N GLY A 271 -10.86 12.67 0.84
CA GLY A 271 -9.53 12.05 0.87
C GLY A 271 -8.42 12.91 1.46
N SER A 272 -8.53 14.24 1.43
CA SER A 272 -7.55 15.16 2.02
C SER A 272 -7.73 15.41 3.52
N THR A 273 -8.94 15.23 4.06
CA THR A 273 -9.25 15.40 5.50
C THR A 273 -9.14 14.09 6.28
N LEU A 274 -9.23 12.94 5.60
CA LEU A 274 -9.08 11.63 6.23
C LEU A 274 -7.69 11.45 6.86
N ASP A 275 -7.67 10.87 8.05
CA ASP A 275 -6.47 10.37 8.69
C ASP A 275 -6.22 8.91 8.24
N TYR A 276 -4.96 8.55 8.04
CA TYR A 276 -4.59 7.17 7.70
C TYR A 276 -3.84 6.52 8.86
N GLU A 277 -4.18 5.26 9.14
CA GLU A 277 -3.54 4.45 10.14
C GLU A 277 -2.85 3.24 9.51
N VAL A 278 -1.63 2.97 9.97
CA VAL A 278 -0.88 1.76 9.61
C VAL A 278 -1.47 0.56 10.35
N VAL A 279 -1.99 -0.40 9.58
CA VAL A 279 -2.52 -1.67 10.09
C VAL A 279 -1.38 -2.68 10.24
N SER A 280 -0.54 -2.80 9.20
CA SER A 280 0.62 -3.67 9.22
C SER A 280 1.72 -3.16 8.30
N ILE A 281 2.96 -3.44 8.65
CA ILE A 281 4.13 -3.22 7.80
C ILE A 281 4.77 -4.58 7.60
N THR A 282 4.92 -4.99 6.34
CA THR A 282 5.67 -6.19 5.97
C THR A 282 6.96 -5.76 5.30
N GLN A 283 8.05 -5.88 6.04
CA GLN A 283 9.41 -5.80 5.54
C GLN A 283 9.97 -7.22 5.60
N THR A 284 10.35 -7.79 4.45
CA THR A 284 10.98 -9.12 4.42
C THR A 284 12.47 -8.91 4.31
N TYR A 285 13.18 -9.22 5.38
CA TYR A 285 14.64 -9.25 5.43
C TYR A 285 15.11 -10.47 4.63
N GLY A 286 15.39 -10.25 3.35
CA GLY A 286 16.10 -11.21 2.50
C GLY A 286 17.60 -10.90 2.57
N ASN A 287 18.35 -11.35 1.57
CA ASN A 287 19.68 -10.81 1.34
C ASN A 287 19.55 -9.31 1.00
N TYR A 288 20.31 -8.46 1.70
CA TYR A 288 20.45 -7.00 1.55
C TYR A 288 19.14 -6.19 1.67
N ARG A 289 18.43 -6.33 2.80
CA ARG A 289 17.22 -5.51 3.07
C ARG A 289 17.20 -5.01 4.49
N PHE A 290 17.17 -3.70 4.63
CA PHE A 290 17.29 -2.99 5.89
C PHE A 290 15.93 -2.46 6.35
N PRO A 291 15.66 -2.48 7.66
CA PRO A 291 14.47 -1.84 8.17
C PRO A 291 14.54 -0.33 7.96
N PHE A 292 13.45 0.28 7.53
CA PHE A 292 13.31 1.73 7.51
C PHE A 292 12.02 2.20 8.19
N GLY A 293 12.04 3.43 8.69
CA GLY A 293 10.92 4.01 9.43
C GLY A 293 9.74 4.35 8.52
N ILE A 294 8.55 3.91 8.94
CA ILE A 294 7.29 4.15 8.23
C ILE A 294 6.24 4.59 9.26
N SER A 295 5.61 5.72 8.99
CA SER A 295 4.50 6.23 9.81
C SER A 295 3.51 6.99 8.94
N THR A 296 2.41 7.43 9.53
CA THR A 296 1.43 8.29 8.87
C THR A 296 1.24 9.58 9.67
N GLU A 297 0.98 10.68 8.96
CA GLU A 297 0.60 11.96 9.53
C GLU A 297 -0.57 12.51 8.72
N GLY A 298 -1.79 12.31 9.25
CA GLY A 298 -3.04 12.59 8.53
C GLY A 298 -3.13 11.85 7.21
N SER A 299 -3.34 12.59 6.12
CA SER A 299 -3.39 12.08 4.74
C SER A 299 -2.03 11.87 4.09
N SER A 300 -0.93 11.84 4.86
CA SER A 300 0.42 11.60 4.35
C SER A 300 1.05 10.32 4.91
N LEU A 301 1.68 9.55 4.03
CA LEU A 301 2.63 8.50 4.42
C LEU A 301 4.01 9.12 4.58
N VAL A 302 4.62 8.92 5.75
CA VAL A 302 5.94 9.43 6.09
C VAL A 302 6.93 8.28 6.10
N ILE A 303 7.95 8.38 5.26
CA ILE A 303 9.02 7.41 5.13
C ILE A 303 10.33 8.06 5.60
N SER A 304 11.08 7.39 6.45
CA SER A 304 12.34 7.90 6.99
C SER A 304 13.45 6.85 6.89
N PRO A 305 14.72 7.24 6.69
CA PRO A 305 15.85 6.32 6.63
C PRO A 305 16.26 5.77 8.01
N GLU A 306 15.49 6.04 9.08
CA GLU A 306 15.78 5.49 10.40
C GLU A 306 15.77 3.96 10.37
N GLY A 307 16.92 3.35 10.69
CA GLY A 307 17.13 1.90 10.67
C GLY A 307 17.99 1.40 9.51
N LEU A 308 18.24 2.24 8.49
CA LEU A 308 19.19 1.93 7.41
C LEU A 308 20.64 2.02 7.89
N PRO A 309 21.57 1.26 7.28
CA PRO A 309 22.99 1.41 7.50
C PRO A 309 23.48 2.80 7.10
N VAL A 310 24.59 3.23 7.70
CA VAL A 310 25.34 4.36 7.19
C VAL A 310 26.05 3.90 5.92
N GLY A 311 25.98 4.69 4.84
CA GLY A 311 26.62 4.32 3.58
C GLY A 311 25.78 3.37 2.72
N PHE A 312 24.45 3.32 2.91
CA PHE A 312 23.53 2.57 2.06
C PHE A 312 23.77 2.90 0.58
N ALA A 313 24.31 1.94 -0.15
CA ALA A 313 24.96 2.14 -1.44
C ALA A 313 23.95 2.28 -2.57
N SER A 314 24.37 2.92 -3.66
CA SER A 314 23.45 3.35 -4.72
C SER A 314 22.86 2.21 -5.55
N ASP A 315 23.48 1.04 -5.48
CA ASP A 315 23.05 -0.24 -6.02
C ASP A 315 22.12 -1.02 -5.07
N GLU A 316 22.02 -0.61 -3.80
CA GLU A 316 21.22 -1.29 -2.79
C GLU A 316 19.79 -0.73 -2.67
N GLU A 317 18.82 -1.61 -2.40
CA GLU A 317 17.43 -1.24 -2.18
C GLU A 317 16.75 -2.01 -1.04
N SER A 318 15.80 -1.33 -0.39
CA SER A 318 14.93 -1.92 0.64
C SER A 318 13.46 -1.67 0.31
N TRP A 319 12.58 -2.63 0.61
CA TRP A 319 11.15 -2.47 0.32
C TRP A 319 10.26 -2.84 1.50
N ALA A 320 9.09 -2.21 1.52
CA ALA A 320 8.05 -2.47 2.48
C ALA A 320 6.68 -2.53 1.80
N LYS A 321 5.81 -3.40 2.32
CA LYS A 321 4.37 -3.36 2.05
C LYS A 321 3.66 -2.79 3.25
N VAL A 322 2.98 -1.67 3.06
CA VAL A 322 2.27 -0.95 4.11
C VAL A 322 0.78 -1.14 3.91
N GLU A 323 0.14 -1.83 4.84
CA GLU A 323 -1.32 -1.96 4.88
C GLU A 323 -1.91 -0.79 5.66
N LEU A 324 -2.79 -0.04 5.02
CA LEU A 324 -3.39 1.18 5.55
C LEU A 324 -4.91 1.03 5.65
N ARG A 325 -5.50 1.72 6.63
CA ARG A 325 -6.93 2.00 6.72
C ARG A 325 -7.16 3.50 6.88
N ALA A 326 -8.31 3.99 6.42
CA ALA A 326 -8.71 5.37 6.58
C ALA A 326 -9.59 5.54 7.83
N VAL A 327 -9.49 6.70 8.46
CA VAL A 327 -10.25 7.13 9.64
C VAL A 327 -10.79 8.53 9.36
N ASP A 328 -12.09 8.73 9.56
CA ASP A 328 -12.73 10.04 9.39
C ASP A 328 -12.53 10.95 10.61
N SER A 329 -12.99 12.19 10.51
CA SER A 329 -12.83 13.20 11.56
C SER A 329 -13.61 12.91 12.85
N HIS A 330 -14.60 12.01 12.80
CA HIS A 330 -15.42 11.58 13.94
C HIS A 330 -15.01 10.20 14.49
N GLY A 331 -14.05 9.54 13.85
CA GLY A 331 -13.41 8.31 14.29
C GLY A 331 -14.02 7.00 13.77
N ALA A 332 -14.91 7.01 12.76
CA ALA A 332 -15.21 5.76 12.07
C ALA A 332 -14.08 5.39 11.10
N VAL A 333 -14.01 4.09 10.80
CA VAL A 333 -12.87 3.48 10.11
C VAL A 333 -13.33 2.72 8.89
N SER A 334 -12.49 2.72 7.85
CA SER A 334 -12.82 2.04 6.61
C SER A 334 -13.00 0.53 6.81
N ALA A 335 -14.03 -0.04 6.17
CA ALA A 335 -14.33 -1.46 6.27
C ALA A 335 -13.26 -2.38 5.65
N GLY A 336 -12.47 -1.85 4.73
CA GLY A 336 -11.34 -2.53 4.09
C GLY A 336 -10.01 -1.82 4.37
N THR A 337 -8.95 -2.43 3.86
CA THR A 337 -7.59 -1.89 3.87
C THR A 337 -7.06 -1.77 2.43
N VAL A 338 -6.01 -0.98 2.26
CA VAL A 338 -5.24 -0.91 1.02
C VAL A 338 -3.78 -1.22 1.31
N THR A 339 -3.11 -1.91 0.38
CA THR A 339 -1.65 -2.10 0.44
C THR A 339 -0.97 -1.10 -0.47
N VAL A 340 0.05 -0.44 0.07
CA VAL A 340 0.96 0.45 -0.64
C VAL A 340 2.34 -0.21 -0.64
N ASP A 341 2.98 -0.24 -1.80
CA ASP A 341 4.36 -0.69 -1.94
C ASP A 341 5.30 0.53 -1.79
N VAL A 342 6.34 0.40 -0.97
CA VAL A 342 7.37 1.44 -0.79
C VAL A 342 8.73 0.84 -1.09
N THR A 343 9.49 1.51 -1.95
CA THR A 343 10.90 1.19 -2.22
C THR A 343 11.77 2.34 -1.71
N MET A 344 12.86 1.99 -1.06
CA MET A 344 13.90 2.87 -0.53
C MET A 344 15.21 2.53 -1.23
N HIS A 345 15.81 3.49 -1.93
CA HIS A 345 17.11 3.32 -2.57
C HIS A 345 18.23 3.97 -1.76
N GLY A 346 19.40 3.36 -1.77
CA GLY A 346 20.61 4.00 -1.26
C GLY A 346 21.11 5.08 -2.21
N THR A 347 21.97 5.95 -1.68
CA THR A 347 22.55 7.06 -2.46
C THR A 347 24.06 7.17 -2.34
N ALA A 348 24.71 6.33 -1.52
CA ALA A 348 26.16 6.36 -1.40
C ALA A 348 26.79 5.77 -2.67
N THR A 349 27.61 6.55 -3.35
CA THR A 349 28.34 6.13 -4.57
C THR A 349 29.79 5.72 -4.27
N SER A 350 30.11 5.53 -2.99
CA SER A 350 31.42 5.15 -2.48
C SER A 350 31.33 4.89 -0.98
N SER A 351 32.22 4.04 -0.46
CA SER A 351 32.43 3.84 0.98
C SER A 351 32.49 5.16 1.78
N VAL A 352 31.73 5.23 2.87
CA VAL A 352 31.80 6.30 3.87
C VAL A 352 32.97 6.10 4.85
N ARG A 353 33.47 4.88 4.94
CA ARG A 353 34.62 4.47 5.72
C ARG A 353 35.90 4.86 5.00
N ALA A 354 36.90 5.26 5.79
CA ALA A 354 38.19 5.60 5.23
C ALA A 354 38.86 4.35 4.64
N SER A 355 39.51 4.50 3.49
CA SER A 355 40.32 3.41 2.94
C SER A 355 41.43 3.00 3.92
N VAL A 356 41.67 1.70 4.02
CA VAL A 356 42.82 1.13 4.75
C VAL A 356 44.06 1.01 3.88
N LEU A 357 44.01 1.54 2.66
CA LEU A 357 45.15 1.66 1.74
C LEU A 357 45.65 3.11 1.72
N GLY A 358 46.96 3.28 1.87
CA GLY A 358 47.66 4.54 1.68
C GLY A 358 47.77 4.92 0.19
N PRO A 359 48.19 6.16 -0.13
CA PRO A 359 48.38 6.60 -1.51
C PRO A 359 49.44 5.83 -2.30
N ASP A 360 50.30 5.06 -1.60
CA ASP A 360 51.31 4.17 -2.15
C ASP A 360 50.83 2.71 -2.27
N GLY A 361 49.58 2.42 -1.92
CA GLY A 361 49.01 1.07 -1.92
C GLY A 361 49.42 0.21 -0.71
N GLU A 362 50.10 0.79 0.29
CA GLU A 362 50.45 0.08 1.52
C GLU A 362 49.31 0.13 2.54
N ILE A 363 49.26 -0.85 3.45
CA ILE A 363 48.25 -0.87 4.51
C ILE A 363 48.46 0.32 5.45
N ASP A 364 47.43 1.16 5.61
CA ASP A 364 47.36 2.27 6.57
C ASP A 364 46.26 2.01 7.62
N LEU A 365 46.68 1.53 8.78
CA LEU A 365 45.79 1.31 9.92
C LEU A 365 45.55 2.57 10.77
N SER A 366 46.02 3.75 10.34
CA SER A 366 45.90 4.97 11.16
C SER A 366 44.47 5.47 11.35
N SER A 367 43.54 5.00 10.50
CA SER A 367 42.10 5.24 10.61
C SER A 367 41.40 4.31 11.61
N ILE A 368 42.06 3.23 12.05
CA ILE A 368 41.48 2.20 12.93
C ILE A 368 41.99 2.36 14.36
N SER A 369 41.08 2.26 15.34
CA SER A 369 41.42 2.25 16.76
C SER A 369 41.28 0.85 17.32
N PHE A 370 42.33 0.32 17.96
CA PHE A 370 42.31 -0.98 18.63
C PHE A 370 42.34 -0.78 20.13
N ASP A 371 41.34 -1.27 20.87
CA ASP A 371 41.44 -1.35 22.32
C ASP A 371 42.42 -2.46 22.71
N PRO A 372 43.08 -2.38 23.88
CA PRO A 372 44.03 -3.41 24.32
C PRO A 372 43.44 -4.82 24.43
N ALA A 373 42.12 -4.96 24.52
CA ALA A 373 41.41 -6.25 24.56
C ALA A 373 41.25 -6.87 23.17
N ASP A 374 41.26 -6.05 22.12
CA ASP A 374 41.08 -6.46 20.71
C ASP A 374 42.37 -6.98 20.08
N ILE A 375 43.51 -6.70 20.72
CA ILE A 375 44.83 -7.15 20.28
C ILE A 375 45.14 -8.51 20.90
N LEU A 376 44.96 -9.55 20.10
CA LEU A 376 45.13 -10.95 20.46
C LEU A 376 46.44 -11.49 19.88
N ASP A 377 47.51 -11.46 20.69
CA ASP A 377 48.83 -11.95 20.29
C ASP A 377 49.09 -13.38 20.79
N TYR A 378 49.08 -14.32 19.84
CA TYR A 378 49.42 -15.73 20.05
C TYR A 378 50.90 -16.04 19.72
N GLY A 379 51.67 -15.03 19.27
CA GLY A 379 53.04 -15.18 18.78
C GLY A 379 53.12 -16.21 17.66
N THR A 380 54.20 -16.98 17.61
CA THR A 380 54.42 -17.99 16.54
C THR A 380 53.61 -19.28 16.70
N LYS A 381 52.53 -19.28 17.50
CA LYS A 381 51.71 -20.48 17.72
C LYS A 381 50.80 -20.73 16.54
N THR A 382 50.71 -21.98 16.14
CA THR A 382 49.66 -22.45 15.24
C THR A 382 48.34 -22.65 15.99
N LEU A 383 47.27 -22.02 15.52
CA LEU A 383 45.90 -22.20 15.98
C LEU A 383 45.16 -23.05 14.94
N PHE A 384 44.64 -24.22 15.33
CA PHE A 384 43.95 -25.09 14.37
C PHE A 384 42.74 -25.79 14.98
N GLY A 385 41.55 -25.27 14.73
CA GLY A 385 40.27 -25.80 15.21
C GLY A 385 40.17 -26.02 16.74
N ILE A 386 38.95 -26.24 17.21
CA ILE A 386 38.67 -26.47 18.64
C ILE A 386 39.10 -27.87 19.15
N LEU A 387 39.44 -28.77 18.22
CA LEU A 387 39.92 -30.13 18.55
C LEU A 387 41.42 -30.19 18.87
N TYR A 388 42.20 -29.23 18.37
CA TYR A 388 43.66 -29.22 18.54
C TYR A 388 44.17 -28.00 19.31
N THR A 389 43.33 -26.99 19.52
CA THR A 389 43.63 -25.79 20.30
C THR A 389 42.70 -25.71 21.50
N ASP A 390 43.23 -25.29 22.66
CA ASP A 390 42.41 -25.09 23.87
C ASP A 390 41.33 -24.03 23.60
N PRO A 391 40.03 -24.37 23.68
CA PRO A 391 38.95 -23.43 23.39
C PRO A 391 39.01 -22.16 24.26
N ALA A 392 39.50 -22.27 25.50
CA ALA A 392 39.64 -21.10 26.38
C ALA A 392 40.72 -20.11 25.92
N GLN A 393 41.67 -20.54 25.09
CA GLN A 393 42.71 -19.67 24.54
C GLN A 393 42.24 -18.90 23.31
N VAL A 394 41.34 -19.49 22.53
CA VAL A 394 40.83 -18.90 21.28
C VAL A 394 39.44 -18.26 21.43
N ALA A 395 38.79 -18.41 22.59
CA ALA A 395 37.49 -17.77 22.83
C ALA A 395 37.47 -16.26 22.54
N PRO A 396 38.46 -15.44 22.97
CA PRO A 396 38.46 -14.01 22.66
C PRO A 396 38.49 -13.66 21.17
N MET A 397 39.04 -14.56 20.34
CA MET A 397 39.13 -14.42 18.89
C MET A 397 37.78 -14.68 18.19
N LEU A 398 36.81 -15.23 18.92
CA LEU A 398 35.52 -15.70 18.39
C LEU A 398 34.34 -15.01 19.10
N GLU A 399 34.60 -13.96 19.87
CA GLU A 399 33.58 -13.17 20.56
C GLU A 399 33.32 -11.91 19.72
N TYR A 400 32.10 -11.73 19.23
CA TYR A 400 31.62 -10.58 18.45
C TYR A 400 30.24 -10.14 18.94
N THR A 401 29.82 -8.94 18.53
CA THR A 401 28.57 -8.26 18.88
C THR A 401 27.78 -7.94 17.60
N LEU A 402 26.68 -7.20 17.70
CA LEU A 402 25.88 -6.78 16.52
C LEU A 402 26.19 -5.33 16.08
N GLY A 403 27.32 -4.79 16.54
CA GLY A 403 27.78 -3.45 16.19
C GLY A 403 29.29 -3.48 16.07
N ASP A 404 29.89 -2.36 15.66
CA ASP A 404 31.30 -2.30 15.24
C ASP A 404 32.26 -3.07 16.16
N ASP A 405 32.73 -4.21 15.66
CA ASP A 405 33.76 -5.02 16.26
C ASP A 405 35.11 -4.78 15.59
N THR A 406 36.17 -4.88 16.39
CA THR A 406 37.54 -4.73 15.90
C THR A 406 38.39 -5.80 16.54
N ARG A 407 39.13 -6.57 15.74
CA ARG A 407 40.06 -7.60 16.23
C ARG A 407 41.37 -7.52 15.47
N TYR A 408 42.47 -7.58 16.20
CA TYR A 408 43.82 -7.75 15.68
C TYR A 408 44.37 -9.08 16.18
N ILE A 409 44.55 -10.04 15.29
CA ILE A 409 44.91 -11.42 15.61
C ILE A 409 46.31 -11.72 15.08
N SER A 410 47.29 -11.83 15.97
CA SER A 410 48.64 -12.26 15.63
C SER A 410 48.83 -13.74 15.96
N ALA A 411 49.24 -14.56 15.00
CA ALA A 411 49.47 -16.00 15.21
C ALA A 411 50.59 -16.54 14.32
N GLY A 412 51.08 -17.74 14.56
CA GLY A 412 52.05 -18.40 13.66
C GLY A 412 51.40 -19.01 12.42
N GLY A 413 50.11 -19.34 12.53
CA GLY A 413 49.27 -19.89 11.46
C GLY A 413 47.89 -20.16 12.05
N ILE A 414 46.85 -20.07 11.23
CA ILE A 414 45.47 -20.16 11.68
C ILE A 414 44.62 -20.98 10.70
N GLY A 415 43.75 -21.85 11.23
CA GLY A 415 42.77 -22.53 10.39
C GLY A 415 41.73 -23.36 11.14
N GLY A 416 40.71 -23.79 10.41
CA GLY A 416 39.64 -24.64 10.92
C GLY A 416 38.66 -23.93 11.87
N TYR A 417 38.59 -22.61 11.82
CA TYR A 417 37.59 -21.79 12.53
C TYR A 417 36.70 -21.08 11.52
N THR A 418 35.49 -20.75 11.96
CA THR A 418 34.54 -19.87 11.27
C THR A 418 34.43 -18.61 12.12
N LEU A 419 34.58 -17.44 11.50
CA LEU A 419 34.47 -16.15 12.15
C LEU A 419 33.29 -15.42 11.53
N ASN A 420 32.21 -15.32 12.29
CA ASN A 420 31.01 -14.60 11.88
C ASN A 420 30.87 -13.44 12.86
N THR A 421 31.12 -12.23 12.41
CA THR A 421 31.14 -11.06 13.29
C THR A 421 29.73 -10.62 13.65
N ASP A 422 28.82 -10.70 12.69
CA ASP A 422 27.42 -10.29 12.85
C ASP A 422 26.40 -11.44 13.04
N GLU A 423 26.84 -12.70 13.05
CA GLU A 423 25.92 -13.84 13.22
C GLU A 423 25.69 -14.19 14.70
N THR A 424 24.47 -13.88 15.18
CA THR A 424 23.80 -14.80 16.11
C THR A 424 22.66 -15.48 15.38
N ALA A 425 22.46 -16.78 15.65
CA ALA A 425 21.62 -17.73 14.91
C ALA A 425 20.14 -17.37 14.65
N GLU A 426 19.66 -16.15 14.96
CA GLU A 426 18.30 -15.68 14.64
C GLU A 426 18.22 -14.25 14.06
N SER A 427 19.32 -13.54 13.78
CA SER A 427 19.21 -12.18 13.19
C SER A 427 20.46 -11.69 12.46
N ARG A 428 20.43 -11.62 11.11
CA ARG A 428 21.23 -10.66 10.33
C ARG A 428 20.67 -9.26 10.61
N LEU A 429 20.99 -8.70 11.76
CA LEU A 429 20.52 -7.37 12.21
C LEU A 429 21.66 -6.55 12.81
N GLY A 430 22.90 -7.05 12.79
CA GLY A 430 24.06 -6.20 12.97
C GLY A 430 24.17 -5.27 11.77
N LEU A 431 24.55 -4.01 12.01
CA LEU A 431 24.95 -3.06 10.98
C LEU A 431 26.36 -2.57 11.31
N GLY A 432 27.15 -3.44 11.95
CA GLY A 432 28.42 -3.08 12.56
C GLY A 432 29.47 -2.96 11.47
N ALA A 433 30.19 -1.85 11.42
CA ALA A 433 31.34 -1.72 10.52
C ALA A 433 32.56 -2.44 11.14
N ASP A 434 32.70 -3.73 10.82
CA ASP A 434 33.62 -4.64 11.47
C ASP A 434 35.03 -4.57 10.90
N THR A 435 36.01 -4.92 11.74
CA THR A 435 37.43 -4.88 11.37
C THR A 435 38.15 -6.12 11.85
N LEU A 436 38.62 -6.93 10.92
CA LEU A 436 39.43 -8.11 11.21
C LEU A 436 40.81 -7.96 10.59
N VAL A 437 41.84 -7.88 11.45
CA VAL A 437 43.24 -7.86 11.03
C VAL A 437 43.92 -9.14 11.48
N PHE A 438 44.55 -9.84 10.54
CA PHE A 438 45.35 -11.02 10.81
C PHE A 438 46.81 -10.74 10.47
N GLU A 439 47.71 -11.00 11.42
CA GLU A 439 49.15 -10.96 11.21
C GLU A 439 49.74 -12.34 11.48
N LEU A 440 50.31 -12.98 10.47
CA LEU A 440 51.00 -14.26 10.63
C LEU A 440 52.50 -14.05 10.86
N THR A 441 53.06 -14.75 11.85
CA THR A 441 54.39 -14.43 12.42
C THR A 441 55.37 -15.60 12.42
N ASN A 442 54.98 -16.80 11.97
CA ASN A 442 55.88 -17.94 11.94
C ASN A 442 56.86 -17.81 10.76
N PRO A 443 58.19 -17.79 10.99
CA PRO A 443 59.15 -17.60 9.90
C PRO A 443 59.38 -18.86 9.05
N LEU A 444 59.02 -20.06 9.55
CA LEU A 444 59.26 -21.31 8.82
C LEU A 444 58.07 -21.67 7.92
N GLN A 445 56.87 -21.61 8.46
CA GLN A 445 55.67 -21.95 7.71
C GLN A 445 54.50 -21.17 8.30
N GLN A 446 53.86 -20.38 7.45
CA GLN A 446 52.58 -19.75 7.71
C GLN A 446 51.51 -20.51 6.94
N PHE A 447 50.35 -20.66 7.56
CA PHE A 447 49.17 -21.13 6.85
C PHE A 447 47.96 -20.36 7.32
N PHE A 448 47.08 -20.08 6.37
CA PHE A 448 45.79 -19.45 6.58
C PHE A 448 44.73 -20.33 5.90
N ALA A 449 43.91 -20.96 6.72
CA ALA A 449 42.91 -21.94 6.29
C ALA A 449 41.71 -21.93 7.24
N LEU A 450 41.19 -20.74 7.53
CA LEU A 450 39.87 -20.59 8.15
C LEU A 450 38.83 -21.26 7.25
N ASN A 451 37.74 -21.76 7.83
CA ASN A 451 36.64 -22.30 7.03
C ASN A 451 35.91 -21.15 6.32
N GLU A 452 35.73 -20.04 7.03
CA GLU A 452 34.88 -18.92 6.63
C GLU A 452 35.19 -17.69 7.49
N ILE A 453 35.19 -16.52 6.86
CA ILE A 453 35.06 -15.21 7.47
C ILE A 453 33.78 -14.63 6.86
N ASP A 454 32.81 -14.29 7.70
CA ASP A 454 31.54 -13.64 7.32
C ASP A 454 31.43 -12.38 8.18
N THR A 455 31.57 -11.20 7.57
CA THR A 455 31.47 -9.93 8.32
C THR A 455 30.06 -9.36 8.36
N GLY A 456 29.16 -9.87 7.53
CA GLY A 456 27.74 -9.61 7.64
C GLY A 456 27.29 -8.32 6.98
N TRP A 457 26.84 -7.34 7.76
CA TRP A 457 26.33 -6.08 7.21
C TRP A 457 27.08 -4.93 7.86
N GLY A 458 27.69 -4.09 7.05
CA GLY A 458 28.53 -3.01 7.55
C GLY A 458 29.44 -2.54 6.44
N GLU A 459 30.11 -1.41 6.60
CA GLU A 459 31.28 -1.20 5.75
C GLU A 459 32.47 -1.84 6.45
N ASP A 460 32.76 -3.08 6.09
CA ASP A 460 33.66 -4.00 6.75
C ASP A 460 35.07 -3.97 6.18
N VAL A 461 36.02 -4.41 7.00
CA VAL A 461 37.44 -4.45 6.64
C VAL A 461 38.04 -5.78 7.06
N VAL A 462 38.56 -6.53 6.10
CA VAL A 462 39.34 -7.75 6.33
C VAL A 462 40.76 -7.55 5.80
N ILE A 463 41.74 -7.61 6.69
CA ILE A 463 43.16 -7.42 6.37
C ILE A 463 43.95 -8.68 6.74
N LEU A 464 44.60 -9.29 5.75
CA LEU A 464 45.49 -10.44 5.95
C LEU A 464 46.94 -10.07 5.65
N GLN A 465 47.80 -10.06 6.67
CA GLN A 465 49.25 -9.84 6.55
C GLN A 465 50.00 -11.14 6.86
N MET A 466 50.54 -11.78 5.83
CA MET A 466 51.16 -13.10 5.88
C MET A 466 52.57 -13.05 5.31
N LEU A 467 53.46 -12.34 6.02
CA LEU A 467 54.78 -11.96 5.54
C LEU A 467 55.92 -12.62 6.32
N GLY A 468 57.07 -12.77 5.68
CA GLY A 468 58.32 -13.24 6.27
C GLY A 468 58.44 -14.75 6.46
N ALA A 469 57.63 -15.57 5.75
CA ALA A 469 57.65 -17.02 5.88
C ALA A 469 58.53 -17.73 4.83
N ASP A 470 59.19 -18.83 5.21
CA ASP A 470 59.81 -19.73 4.23
C ASP A 470 58.73 -20.41 3.36
N GLU A 471 57.67 -20.95 3.97
CA GLU A 471 56.51 -21.52 3.28
C GLU A 471 55.22 -20.77 3.62
N MET A 472 54.39 -20.46 2.63
CA MET A 472 53.06 -19.85 2.80
C MET A 472 51.97 -20.70 2.13
N LEU A 473 50.96 -21.09 2.91
CA LEU A 473 49.82 -21.88 2.45
C LEU A 473 48.51 -21.17 2.80
N PHE A 474 47.92 -20.48 1.84
CA PHE A 474 46.61 -19.84 1.95
C PHE A 474 45.62 -20.63 1.08
N TYR A 475 44.72 -21.38 1.71
CA TYR A 475 43.74 -22.18 0.99
C TYR A 475 42.50 -22.49 1.83
N GLY A 476 41.36 -22.60 1.14
CA GLY A 476 40.12 -23.12 1.73
C GLY A 476 39.46 -22.18 2.71
N SER A 477 39.77 -20.89 2.66
CA SER A 477 39.06 -19.83 3.37
C SER A 477 38.20 -19.03 2.40
N SER A 478 36.90 -19.04 2.68
CA SER A 478 35.94 -18.10 2.12
C SER A 478 36.00 -16.81 2.95
N ILE A 479 36.04 -15.66 2.28
CA ILE A 479 35.88 -14.34 2.87
C ILE A 479 34.62 -13.76 2.23
N ASP A 480 33.57 -13.61 3.02
CA ASP A 480 32.28 -13.03 2.66
C ASP A 480 32.15 -11.73 3.47
N THR A 481 32.14 -10.58 2.80
CA THR A 481 32.00 -9.29 3.50
C THR A 481 30.56 -8.77 3.56
N GLY A 482 29.70 -9.28 2.67
CA GLY A 482 28.27 -9.01 2.69
C GLY A 482 27.89 -7.67 2.09
N ALA A 483 26.97 -6.94 2.71
CA ALA A 483 26.43 -5.72 2.08
C ALA A 483 27.18 -4.46 2.51
N GLN A 484 27.00 -3.41 1.71
CA GLN A 484 27.63 -2.10 1.79
C GLN A 484 29.09 -2.12 1.35
N SER A 485 29.72 -0.94 1.26
CA SER A 485 31.05 -0.81 0.64
C SER A 485 32.20 -1.30 1.55
N ASP A 486 32.72 -2.47 1.24
CA ASP A 486 33.69 -3.22 2.02
C ASP A 486 35.13 -3.12 1.49
N GLN A 487 36.08 -3.57 2.31
CA GLN A 487 37.49 -3.63 1.91
C GLN A 487 38.17 -4.94 2.32
N VAL A 488 38.74 -5.64 1.35
CA VAL A 488 39.55 -6.85 1.58
C VAL A 488 40.98 -6.60 1.10
N VAL A 489 41.94 -6.60 2.03
CA VAL A 489 43.35 -6.35 1.72
C VAL A 489 44.22 -7.53 2.12
N ILE A 490 44.93 -8.12 1.16
CA ILE A 490 45.80 -9.29 1.39
C ILE A 490 47.22 -8.96 0.97
N ARG A 491 48.15 -9.17 1.90
CA ARG A 491 49.60 -9.12 1.68
C ARG A 491 50.20 -10.45 2.07
N ALA A 492 50.85 -11.13 1.13
CA ALA A 492 51.46 -12.41 1.42
C ALA A 492 52.79 -12.60 0.72
N ASP A 493 53.74 -13.24 1.40
CA ASP A 493 55.01 -13.65 0.78
C ASP A 493 55.42 -15.08 1.12
N ALA A 494 56.32 -15.65 0.31
CA ALA A 494 56.99 -16.91 0.64
C ALA A 494 58.37 -17.04 -0.02
N MET A 495 59.30 -17.78 0.59
CA MET A 495 60.67 -17.97 0.08
C MET A 495 60.96 -19.34 -0.54
N THR A 496 60.19 -20.37 -0.21
CA THR A 496 60.44 -21.74 -0.66
C THR A 496 59.21 -22.36 -1.29
N ARG A 497 58.01 -22.11 -0.71
CA ARG A 497 56.73 -22.57 -1.25
C ARG A 497 55.60 -21.59 -0.99
N ALA A 498 54.85 -21.25 -2.04
CA ALA A 498 53.68 -20.39 -2.03
C ALA A 498 52.47 -21.12 -2.63
N TRP A 499 51.40 -21.22 -1.86
CA TRP A 499 50.08 -21.56 -2.39
C TRP A 499 49.10 -20.49 -1.95
N PHE A 500 48.57 -19.73 -2.90
CA PHE A 500 47.56 -18.70 -2.69
C PHE A 500 46.24 -19.11 -3.35
N SER A 501 45.21 -19.36 -2.56
CA SER A 501 43.89 -19.73 -3.06
C SER A 501 42.80 -19.06 -2.23
N PRO A 502 42.72 -17.71 -2.30
CA PRO A 502 41.60 -16.98 -1.72
C PRO A 502 40.30 -17.29 -2.47
N GLU A 503 39.22 -17.32 -1.71
CA GLU A 503 37.85 -17.20 -2.19
C GLU A 503 37.26 -15.96 -1.48
N ILE A 504 36.90 -14.94 -2.26
CA ILE A 504 36.41 -13.64 -1.78
C ILE A 504 35.07 -13.38 -2.46
N ASP A 505 34.09 -12.98 -1.66
CA ASP A 505 32.74 -12.57 -2.06
C ASP A 505 32.43 -11.26 -1.32
N THR A 506 32.21 -10.17 -2.06
CA THR A 506 31.87 -8.86 -1.47
C THR A 506 30.43 -8.43 -1.74
N ASP A 507 29.66 -9.26 -2.45
CA ASP A 507 28.21 -9.22 -2.52
C ASP A 507 27.54 -7.95 -3.07
N SER A 508 27.36 -6.88 -2.29
CA SER A 508 26.72 -5.65 -2.77
C SER A 508 27.34 -4.43 -2.12
N GLY A 509 27.71 -3.42 -2.90
CA GLY A 509 28.37 -2.25 -2.37
C GLY A 509 29.26 -1.58 -3.41
N HIS A 510 30.28 -0.86 -2.94
CA HIS A 510 31.27 -0.26 -3.83
C HIS A 510 32.64 -0.63 -3.26
N ASP A 511 33.01 -1.88 -3.50
CA ASP A 511 33.99 -2.61 -2.73
C ASP A 511 35.41 -2.40 -3.23
N VAL A 512 36.37 -2.63 -2.33
CA VAL A 512 37.78 -2.54 -2.64
C VAL A 512 38.49 -3.82 -2.23
N VAL A 513 38.90 -4.60 -3.23
CA VAL A 513 39.64 -5.84 -3.06
C VAL A 513 41.06 -5.65 -3.59
N ASP A 514 42.06 -5.74 -2.72
CA ASP A 514 43.46 -5.53 -3.09
C ASP A 514 44.38 -6.65 -2.56
N LEU A 515 44.91 -7.44 -3.49
CA LEU A 515 45.75 -8.60 -3.23
C LEU A 515 47.13 -8.35 -3.82
N HIS A 516 48.15 -8.32 -2.96
CA HIS A 516 49.54 -8.31 -3.38
C HIS A 516 50.27 -9.52 -2.79
N LEU A 517 50.59 -10.45 -3.69
CA LEU A 517 51.12 -11.78 -3.38
C LEU A 517 52.51 -11.91 -4.00
N THR A 518 53.51 -12.24 -3.21
CA THR A 518 54.90 -12.28 -3.67
C THR A 518 55.55 -13.64 -3.42
N TYR A 519 56.19 -14.21 -4.43
CA TYR A 519 57.11 -15.34 -4.27
C TYR A 519 58.56 -14.86 -4.33
N ASN A 520 59.22 -14.81 -3.17
CA ASN A 520 60.61 -14.38 -3.03
C ASN A 520 61.64 -15.52 -3.21
N GLY A 521 61.15 -16.70 -3.62
CA GLY A 521 61.92 -17.94 -3.59
C GLY A 521 62.65 -18.27 -4.87
N ALA A 522 63.76 -19.02 -4.74
CA ALA A 522 64.55 -19.49 -5.88
C ALA A 522 64.19 -20.92 -6.35
N LEU A 523 63.19 -21.55 -5.71
CA LEU A 523 62.85 -22.95 -5.98
C LEU A 523 61.80 -23.10 -7.07
N SER A 524 62.00 -24.14 -7.86
CA SER A 524 61.23 -24.44 -9.05
C SER A 524 59.94 -25.20 -8.74
N GLY A 525 58.78 -24.67 -9.14
CA GLY A 525 57.48 -25.39 -9.15
C GLY A 525 56.68 -25.23 -7.87
N GLU A 526 57.05 -24.26 -7.04
CA GLU A 526 56.54 -24.11 -5.68
C GLU A 526 55.62 -22.90 -5.50
N LEU A 527 55.28 -22.17 -6.58
CA LEU A 527 54.25 -21.14 -6.60
C LEU A 527 52.97 -21.67 -7.23
N ARG A 528 51.85 -21.58 -6.52
CA ARG A 528 50.51 -21.90 -7.00
C ARG A 528 49.55 -20.77 -6.65
N SER A 529 48.73 -20.36 -7.62
CA SER A 529 47.67 -19.39 -7.38
C SER A 529 46.38 -19.86 -8.03
N ASP A 530 45.33 -19.97 -7.23
CA ASP A 530 43.97 -20.30 -7.67
C ASP A 530 42.99 -19.35 -6.95
N ALA A 531 42.89 -18.11 -7.45
CA ALA A 531 42.04 -17.07 -6.87
C ALA A 531 40.63 -17.15 -7.44
N SER A 532 39.62 -17.10 -6.56
CA SER A 532 38.22 -16.91 -6.92
C SER A 532 37.70 -15.65 -6.23
N ILE A 533 37.23 -14.68 -7.00
CA ILE A 533 36.79 -13.37 -6.51
C ILE A 533 35.45 -13.06 -7.18
N TYR A 534 34.46 -12.74 -6.36
CA TYR A 534 33.13 -12.27 -6.73
C TYR A 534 32.99 -10.88 -6.11
N LEU A 535 32.81 -9.86 -6.93
CA LEU A 535 32.73 -8.46 -6.48
C LEU A 535 31.27 -8.08 -6.17
N GLY A 536 30.34 -8.52 -7.01
CA GLY A 536 28.92 -8.42 -6.71
C GLY A 536 28.28 -7.19 -7.36
N SER A 537 27.33 -6.55 -6.68
CA SER A 537 26.72 -5.33 -7.21
C SER A 537 27.46 -4.06 -6.78
N GLY A 538 27.38 -3.05 -7.66
CA GLY A 538 27.93 -1.70 -7.55
C GLY A 538 29.33 -1.55 -8.15
N ASP A 539 29.83 -0.30 -8.18
CA ASP A 539 31.10 0.07 -8.84
C ASP A 539 32.34 -0.38 -8.03
N ASP A 540 32.84 -1.58 -8.31
CA ASP A 540 33.89 -2.21 -7.52
C ASP A 540 35.31 -1.94 -8.02
N ARG A 541 36.30 -2.17 -7.14
CA ARG A 541 37.73 -2.07 -7.47
C ARG A 541 38.48 -3.30 -7.04
N LEU A 542 39.04 -4.00 -8.02
CA LEU A 542 39.93 -5.13 -7.80
C LEU A 542 41.35 -4.82 -8.29
N SER A 543 42.33 -5.05 -7.42
CA SER A 543 43.76 -5.08 -7.75
C SER A 543 44.33 -6.43 -7.34
N PHE A 544 44.70 -7.25 -8.34
CA PHE A 544 45.34 -8.54 -8.15
C PHE A 544 46.76 -8.50 -8.70
N VAL A 545 47.74 -8.52 -7.80
CA VAL A 545 49.17 -8.50 -8.15
C VAL A 545 49.82 -9.76 -7.61
N LEU A 546 50.35 -10.59 -8.51
CA LEU A 546 51.13 -11.78 -8.18
C LEU A 546 52.53 -11.67 -8.80
N GLU A 547 53.54 -11.54 -7.94
CA GLU A 547 54.91 -11.26 -8.35
C GLU A 547 55.93 -12.30 -7.91
N SER A 548 57.12 -12.30 -8.55
CA SER A 548 58.28 -13.07 -8.12
C SER A 548 59.59 -12.25 -8.09
N ASP A 549 60.33 -12.29 -6.96
CA ASP A 549 61.64 -11.63 -6.79
C ASP A 549 62.70 -12.54 -6.10
N PRO A 550 63.79 -12.96 -6.78
CA PRO A 550 64.17 -12.61 -8.14
C PRO A 550 63.15 -13.12 -9.16
N SER A 551 63.19 -12.62 -10.39
CA SER A 551 62.41 -13.19 -11.49
C SER A 551 62.75 -14.68 -11.59
N VAL A 552 61.87 -15.54 -11.09
CA VAL A 552 62.16 -16.97 -10.93
C VAL A 552 61.41 -17.72 -11.99
N GLU A 553 62.12 -18.67 -12.61
CA GLU A 553 61.51 -19.72 -13.40
C GLU A 553 60.65 -20.54 -12.43
N LEU A 554 59.36 -20.21 -12.25
CA LEU A 554 58.21 -21.12 -12.04
C LEU A 554 57.05 -20.54 -11.23
N ALA A 555 55.88 -20.51 -11.88
CA ALA A 555 54.59 -20.82 -11.25
C ALA A 555 54.03 -22.14 -11.84
N THR A 556 53.37 -22.94 -11.01
CA THR A 556 52.23 -23.73 -11.45
C THR A 556 51.15 -22.76 -11.96
N LYS A 557 50.27 -23.18 -12.88
CA LYS A 557 49.32 -22.30 -13.56
C LYS A 557 48.68 -21.29 -12.60
N VAL A 558 48.66 -20.01 -12.99
CA VAL A 558 47.93 -18.97 -12.28
C VAL A 558 46.49 -19.03 -12.78
N SER A 559 45.60 -19.58 -11.97
CA SER A 559 44.19 -19.70 -12.30
C SER A 559 43.42 -18.53 -11.69
N LEU A 560 42.72 -17.80 -12.53
CA LEU A 560 41.84 -16.70 -12.13
C LEU A 560 40.38 -17.05 -12.39
N LYS A 561 39.54 -16.75 -11.41
CA LYS A 561 38.09 -16.70 -11.57
C LYS A 561 37.64 -15.39 -10.94
N ILE A 562 37.37 -14.40 -11.78
CA ILE A 562 36.94 -13.07 -11.34
C ILE A 562 35.58 -12.82 -11.96
N PHE A 563 34.62 -12.39 -11.15
CA PHE A 563 33.28 -12.00 -11.57
C PHE A 563 33.02 -10.62 -10.97
N GLY A 564 32.87 -9.60 -11.83
CA GLY A 564 32.44 -8.27 -11.40
C GLY A 564 30.97 -8.28 -11.01
N GLU A 565 30.11 -8.74 -11.92
CA GLU A 565 28.63 -8.85 -11.78
C GLU A 565 27.85 -7.61 -12.23
N ASP A 566 27.33 -6.73 -11.37
CA ASP A 566 26.49 -5.59 -11.82
C ASP A 566 27.13 -4.28 -11.33
N GLY A 567 27.69 -3.41 -12.17
CA GLY A 567 28.31 -2.15 -11.76
C GLY A 567 29.37 -1.65 -12.73
N ASP A 568 29.88 -0.44 -12.56
CA ASP A 568 31.01 0.07 -13.37
C ASP A 568 32.35 -0.32 -12.72
N ASP A 569 32.84 -1.52 -13.00
CA ASP A 569 33.98 -2.11 -12.29
C ASP A 569 35.35 -1.71 -12.84
N VAL A 570 36.32 -1.61 -11.93
CA VAL A 570 37.74 -1.40 -12.29
C VAL A 570 38.59 -2.55 -11.78
N ILE A 571 38.98 -3.41 -12.72
CA ILE A 571 39.76 -4.63 -12.45
C ILE A 571 41.19 -4.48 -12.99
N HIS A 572 42.18 -4.68 -12.13
CA HIS A 572 43.59 -4.72 -12.49
C HIS A 572 44.19 -6.08 -12.12
N VAL A 573 44.83 -6.72 -13.10
CA VAL A 573 45.53 -8.00 -12.93
C VAL A 573 46.96 -7.86 -13.43
N ASP A 574 47.92 -8.08 -12.54
CA ASP A 574 49.35 -8.15 -12.88
C ASP A 574 49.95 -9.46 -12.39
N THR A 575 50.40 -10.27 -13.35
CA THR A 575 51.18 -11.49 -13.13
C THR A 575 52.49 -11.47 -13.92
N SER A 576 52.82 -10.34 -14.55
CA SER A 576 53.86 -10.19 -15.59
C SER A 576 55.26 -10.58 -15.14
N THR A 577 55.58 -10.34 -13.86
CA THR A 577 56.91 -10.61 -13.31
C THR A 577 57.18 -12.11 -13.12
N ILE A 578 56.16 -12.96 -13.20
CA ILE A 578 56.28 -14.41 -13.12
C ILE A 578 56.84 -14.95 -14.43
N THR A 579 57.91 -15.76 -14.35
CA THR A 579 58.49 -16.39 -15.55
C THR A 579 58.24 -17.89 -15.59
N SER A 580 57.89 -18.42 -16.76
CA SER A 580 57.67 -19.85 -16.98
C SER A 580 58.96 -20.65 -17.17
N LEU A 581 58.97 -21.93 -16.78
CA LEU A 581 60.12 -22.83 -16.92
C LEU A 581 60.40 -23.24 -18.38
N TYR A 582 61.67 -23.17 -18.79
CA TYR A 582 62.16 -23.91 -19.94
C TYR A 582 62.60 -25.32 -19.52
N ILE A 583 61.75 -26.32 -19.70
CA ILE A 583 62.17 -27.73 -19.59
C ILE A 583 62.77 -28.13 -20.94
N PRO A 584 64.08 -28.41 -21.05
CA PRO A 584 64.62 -28.94 -22.30
C PRO A 584 63.90 -30.26 -22.65
N PRO A 585 63.54 -30.49 -23.92
CA PRO A 585 62.79 -31.67 -24.32
C PRO A 585 63.52 -32.94 -23.85
N PHE A 586 62.85 -33.73 -23.01
CA PHE A 586 63.40 -34.97 -22.50
C PHE A 586 63.33 -36.03 -23.60
N GLU A 587 64.46 -36.39 -24.22
CA GLU A 587 64.52 -37.54 -25.14
C GLU A 587 64.52 -38.86 -24.33
N GLY A 588 63.36 -39.25 -23.82
CA GLY A 588 63.14 -40.53 -23.15
C GLY A 588 61.65 -40.90 -23.08
N PRO A 589 61.29 -42.18 -22.91
CA PRO A 589 59.90 -42.61 -22.69
C PRO A 589 59.51 -42.34 -21.23
N GLY A 590 59.33 -41.07 -20.89
CA GLY A 590 58.86 -40.59 -19.60
C GLY A 590 58.10 -39.29 -19.83
N ASP A 591 57.02 -39.09 -19.08
CA ASP A 591 56.00 -38.08 -19.35
C ASP A 591 56.59 -36.66 -19.50
N ASP A 592 56.07 -35.92 -20.46
CA ASP A 592 56.47 -34.54 -20.76
C ASP A 592 56.06 -33.62 -19.60
N LEU A 593 57.03 -33.25 -18.77
CA LEU A 593 56.81 -32.42 -17.57
C LEU A 593 56.24 -31.03 -17.89
N THR A 594 56.34 -30.57 -19.15
CA THR A 594 55.71 -29.31 -19.61
C THR A 594 54.18 -29.37 -19.65
N GLN A 595 53.61 -30.58 -19.77
CA GLN A 595 52.15 -30.82 -19.69
C GLN A 595 51.61 -30.73 -18.26
N PHE A 596 52.46 -30.96 -17.25
CA PHE A 596 52.06 -30.92 -15.84
C PHE A 596 52.17 -29.53 -15.22
N TYR A 597 53.09 -28.69 -15.74
CA TYR A 597 53.29 -27.33 -15.24
C TYR A 597 53.45 -26.33 -16.40
N PRO A 598 52.37 -26.03 -17.15
CA PRO A 598 52.43 -25.17 -18.33
C PRO A 598 52.87 -23.73 -18.04
N GLY A 599 52.74 -23.26 -16.79
CA GLY A 599 52.88 -21.85 -16.44
C GLY A 599 51.82 -20.98 -17.14
N GLY A 600 52.02 -19.66 -17.07
CA GLY A 600 51.11 -18.68 -17.65
C GLY A 600 49.84 -18.45 -16.83
N THR A 601 49.15 -17.36 -17.14
CA THR A 601 47.86 -17.00 -16.55
C THR A 601 46.71 -17.56 -17.39
N GLU A 602 45.76 -18.20 -16.73
CA GLU A 602 44.57 -18.76 -17.34
C GLU A 602 43.33 -18.57 -16.46
N GLY A 603 42.17 -18.87 -17.03
CA GLY A 603 40.91 -18.86 -16.30
C GLY A 603 39.85 -18.00 -16.96
N VAL A 604 38.97 -17.42 -16.15
CA VAL A 604 37.81 -16.66 -16.58
C VAL A 604 37.74 -15.35 -15.81
N ILE A 605 37.52 -14.26 -16.54
CA ILE A 605 37.11 -12.97 -16.00
C ILE A 605 35.76 -12.66 -16.65
N SER A 606 34.73 -12.48 -15.84
CA SER A 606 33.46 -11.90 -16.27
C SER A 606 33.45 -10.48 -15.73
N LEU A 607 33.29 -9.50 -16.61
CA LEU A 607 33.20 -8.09 -16.21
C LEU A 607 31.84 -7.89 -15.56
N GLY A 608 30.76 -8.03 -16.32
CA GLY A 608 29.46 -7.95 -15.67
C GLY A 608 28.51 -7.19 -16.55
N ALA A 609 27.52 -6.54 -15.95
CA ALA A 609 26.71 -5.49 -16.51
C ALA A 609 27.25 -4.13 -16.05
N GLY A 610 27.65 -3.25 -16.97
CA GLY A 610 28.12 -1.90 -16.66
C GLY A 610 29.28 -1.45 -17.55
N ASP A 611 29.77 -0.23 -17.36
CA ASP A 611 30.89 0.31 -18.13
C ASP A 611 32.23 -0.11 -17.49
N ASP A 612 32.62 -1.37 -17.70
CA ASP A 612 33.76 -1.97 -17.02
C ASP A 612 35.12 -1.64 -17.65
N THR A 613 36.16 -1.61 -16.80
CA THR A 613 37.56 -1.49 -17.22
C THR A 613 38.44 -2.59 -16.65
N LEU A 614 38.98 -3.43 -17.53
CA LEU A 614 39.95 -4.46 -17.21
C LEU A 614 41.36 -4.11 -17.69
N SER A 615 42.34 -4.07 -16.80
CA SER A 615 43.76 -3.89 -17.13
C SER A 615 44.56 -5.16 -16.87
N LEU A 616 45.28 -5.65 -17.88
CA LEU A 616 45.99 -6.93 -17.87
C LEU A 616 47.49 -6.78 -18.16
N ALA A 617 48.32 -7.26 -17.23
CA ALA A 617 49.73 -7.56 -17.43
C ALA A 617 49.94 -9.05 -17.12
N LEU A 618 50.11 -9.90 -18.16
CA LEU A 618 50.04 -11.35 -18.02
C LEU A 618 51.38 -12.04 -18.29
N ASN A 619 51.79 -12.96 -17.41
CA ASN A 619 52.93 -13.82 -17.72
C ASN A 619 52.70 -14.78 -18.90
N ALA A 620 53.79 -15.07 -19.61
CA ALA A 620 53.80 -16.08 -20.67
C ALA A 620 53.88 -17.51 -20.11
N PRO A 621 53.29 -18.52 -20.79
CA PRO A 621 53.49 -19.92 -20.47
C PRO A 621 54.87 -20.43 -20.90
N ALA A 622 55.22 -21.64 -20.44
CA ALA A 622 56.46 -22.32 -20.79
C ALA A 622 56.61 -22.49 -22.31
N PRO A 623 57.82 -22.41 -22.88
CA PRO A 623 58.03 -22.62 -24.30
C PRO A 623 57.47 -23.97 -24.79
N GLY A 624 56.51 -23.92 -25.73
CA GLY A 624 55.81 -25.09 -26.25
C GLY A 624 54.48 -25.42 -25.55
N SER A 625 54.15 -24.70 -24.48
CA SER A 625 52.87 -24.73 -23.77
C SER A 625 51.98 -23.56 -24.17
N THR A 626 50.73 -23.57 -23.70
CA THR A 626 49.75 -22.52 -23.96
C THR A 626 49.02 -22.16 -22.67
N SER A 627 48.71 -20.89 -22.47
CA SER A 627 47.79 -20.41 -21.44
C SER A 627 46.61 -19.71 -22.09
N ARG A 628 45.42 -19.79 -21.48
CA ARG A 628 44.18 -19.26 -22.05
C ARG A 628 43.37 -18.53 -20.98
N LEU A 629 43.25 -17.22 -21.12
CA LEU A 629 42.35 -16.40 -20.33
C LEU A 629 41.12 -16.08 -21.18
N SER A 630 39.93 -16.30 -20.65
CA SER A 630 38.68 -15.89 -21.30
C SER A 630 38.11 -14.70 -20.55
N VAL A 631 37.86 -13.61 -21.26
CA VAL A 631 37.21 -12.40 -20.74
C VAL A 631 35.84 -12.30 -21.39
N TYR A 632 34.82 -12.16 -20.55
CA TYR A 632 33.45 -11.97 -20.97
C TYR A 632 32.99 -10.60 -20.48
N GLY A 633 32.53 -9.76 -21.39
CA GLY A 633 31.64 -8.65 -21.03
C GLY A 633 30.21 -9.15 -20.79
N SER A 634 29.28 -8.23 -20.67
CA SER A 634 27.87 -8.54 -20.40
C SER A 634 27.24 -9.48 -21.41
N TYR A 635 26.31 -10.29 -20.88
CA TYR A 635 25.46 -11.15 -21.69
C TYR A 635 24.30 -10.37 -22.34
N VAL A 636 23.97 -9.19 -21.83
CA VAL A 636 22.84 -8.38 -22.24
C VAL A 636 23.34 -7.35 -23.25
N ASP A 637 23.01 -7.51 -24.53
CA ASP A 637 23.19 -6.47 -25.58
C ASP A 637 22.30 -5.25 -25.23
N SER A 638 22.72 -4.45 -24.25
CA SER A 638 22.18 -3.12 -24.00
C SER A 638 23.07 -2.13 -24.75
N ALA A 639 22.48 -1.27 -25.57
CA ALA A 639 23.26 -0.35 -26.43
C ALA A 639 23.97 0.77 -25.65
N ASP A 640 23.89 0.74 -24.32
CA ASP A 640 24.36 1.75 -23.39
C ASP A 640 25.50 1.21 -22.49
N GLU A 641 26.03 0.02 -22.79
CA GLU A 641 27.11 -0.63 -22.05
C GLU A 641 28.43 -0.58 -22.83
N TYR A 642 29.56 -0.36 -22.14
CA TYR A 642 30.86 -0.14 -22.77
C TYR A 642 32.02 -0.80 -22.02
N ASP A 643 32.38 -2.01 -22.46
CA ASP A 643 33.46 -2.80 -21.88
C ASP A 643 34.83 -2.47 -22.49
N ARG A 644 35.80 -2.11 -21.64
CA ARG A 644 37.19 -1.83 -22.06
C ARG A 644 38.18 -2.83 -21.48
N VAL A 645 39.03 -3.38 -22.35
CA VAL A 645 40.22 -4.16 -21.98
C VAL A 645 41.51 -3.44 -22.36
N ILE A 646 42.44 -3.31 -21.42
CA ILE A 646 43.75 -2.68 -21.58
C ILE A 646 44.84 -3.74 -21.40
N LEU A 647 45.60 -4.01 -22.45
CA LEU A 647 46.75 -4.91 -22.42
C LEU A 647 48.04 -4.11 -22.17
N LEU A 648 48.57 -4.20 -20.96
CA LEU A 648 49.67 -3.35 -20.48
C LEU A 648 51.04 -3.73 -21.07
N GLU A 649 51.21 -4.98 -21.51
CA GLU A 649 52.50 -5.51 -21.98
C GLU A 649 52.49 -6.06 -23.42
N LEU A 650 51.34 -6.04 -24.10
CA LEU A 650 51.18 -6.61 -25.44
C LEU A 650 50.92 -5.49 -26.45
N ASN A 651 51.78 -5.39 -27.47
CA ASN A 651 51.56 -4.48 -28.59
C ASN A 651 50.65 -5.14 -29.64
N ALA A 652 49.89 -4.32 -30.37
CA ALA A 652 49.01 -4.81 -31.42
C ALA A 652 49.76 -5.60 -32.51
N SER A 653 50.99 -5.18 -32.84
CA SER A 653 51.81 -5.84 -33.87
C SER A 653 52.30 -7.24 -33.51
N ASP A 654 52.30 -7.58 -32.21
CA ASP A 654 52.84 -8.85 -31.69
C ASP A 654 51.75 -9.94 -31.58
N LEU A 655 50.50 -9.57 -31.88
CA LEU A 655 49.33 -10.42 -31.74
C LEU A 655 48.77 -10.84 -33.11
N THR A 656 48.22 -12.06 -33.12
CA THR A 656 47.38 -12.56 -34.21
C THR A 656 45.97 -12.73 -33.71
N MET A 657 44.98 -12.40 -34.55
CA MET A 657 43.57 -12.46 -34.19
C MET A 657 42.85 -13.55 -34.99
N ALA A 658 41.99 -14.31 -34.32
CA ALA A 658 41.09 -15.27 -34.94
C ALA A 658 39.69 -15.17 -34.34
N ALA A 659 38.66 -15.44 -35.14
CA ALA A 659 37.30 -15.60 -34.60
C ALA A 659 37.23 -16.88 -33.76
N VAL A 660 36.56 -16.80 -32.61
CA VAL A 660 36.33 -17.92 -31.70
C VAL A 660 34.84 -18.00 -31.35
N THR A 661 34.41 -19.17 -30.90
CA THR A 661 33.06 -19.39 -30.39
C THR A 661 33.18 -20.20 -29.11
N ASP A 662 32.52 -19.76 -28.05
CA ASP A 662 32.51 -20.47 -26.78
C ASP A 662 31.58 -21.70 -26.80
N GLU A 663 31.51 -22.42 -25.68
CA GLU A 663 30.66 -23.61 -25.54
C GLU A 663 29.15 -23.31 -25.61
N SER A 664 28.75 -22.07 -25.29
CA SER A 664 27.37 -21.59 -25.37
C SER A 664 27.01 -21.04 -26.75
N GLY A 665 27.96 -20.97 -27.69
CA GLY A 665 27.74 -20.44 -29.04
C GLY A 665 27.93 -18.94 -29.19
N ARG A 666 28.44 -18.24 -28.16
CA ARG A 666 28.80 -16.81 -28.22
C ARG A 666 30.01 -16.62 -29.11
N SER A 667 29.91 -15.64 -30.02
CA SER A 667 31.02 -15.29 -30.91
C SER A 667 31.97 -14.32 -30.21
N GLY A 668 33.26 -14.50 -30.40
CA GLY A 668 34.28 -13.62 -29.85
C GLY A 668 35.51 -13.56 -30.73
N ILE A 669 36.54 -12.87 -30.23
CA ILE A 669 37.86 -12.83 -30.83
C ILE A 669 38.88 -13.48 -29.90
N SER A 670 39.82 -14.22 -30.48
CA SER A 670 40.96 -14.79 -29.76
C SER A 670 42.22 -14.07 -30.22
N LEU A 671 42.90 -13.42 -29.29
CA LEU A 671 44.21 -12.82 -29.47
C LEU A 671 45.26 -13.85 -29.09
N THR A 672 46.18 -14.13 -30.00
CA THR A 672 47.26 -15.09 -29.83
C THR A 672 48.61 -14.40 -29.93
N ALA A 673 49.39 -14.44 -28.85
CA ALA A 673 50.77 -13.99 -28.83
C ALA A 673 51.72 -15.10 -29.29
N GLY A 674 52.87 -14.71 -29.86
CA GLY A 674 53.88 -15.64 -30.38
C GLY A 674 54.54 -16.54 -29.32
N ASP A 675 54.31 -16.26 -28.03
CA ASP A 675 54.81 -17.00 -26.88
C ASP A 675 53.81 -18.00 -26.28
N GLY A 676 52.62 -18.16 -26.89
CA GLY A 676 51.64 -19.16 -26.48
C GLY A 676 50.54 -18.64 -25.54
N ARG A 677 50.49 -17.33 -25.26
CA ARG A 677 49.34 -16.70 -24.58
C ARG A 677 48.14 -16.56 -25.51
N TYR A 678 46.97 -16.98 -25.03
CA TYR A 678 45.68 -16.78 -25.67
C TYR A 678 44.79 -15.94 -24.75
N ILE A 679 44.22 -14.87 -25.30
CA ILE A 679 43.21 -14.04 -24.64
C ILE A 679 41.97 -14.10 -25.52
N ASP A 680 40.94 -14.79 -25.05
CA ASP A 680 39.64 -14.78 -25.71
C ASP A 680 38.81 -13.65 -25.13
N LEU A 681 38.24 -12.82 -26.00
CA LEU A 681 37.37 -11.71 -25.66
C LEU A 681 35.99 -11.98 -26.27
N TYR A 682 34.97 -11.95 -25.42
CA TYR A 682 33.57 -12.11 -25.82
C TYR A 682 32.79 -10.90 -25.34
N ASN A 683 32.05 -10.25 -26.25
CA ASN A 683 31.27 -9.04 -25.97
C ASN A 683 32.12 -7.94 -25.30
N ILE A 684 33.26 -7.59 -25.90
CA ILE A 684 34.10 -6.48 -25.44
C ILE A 684 34.05 -5.39 -26.51
N ASP A 685 33.91 -4.13 -26.13
CA ASP A 685 33.77 -3.01 -27.07
C ASP A 685 35.11 -2.40 -27.48
N GLU A 686 36.01 -2.22 -26.51
CA GLU A 686 37.28 -1.52 -26.71
C GLU A 686 38.48 -2.32 -26.21
N LEU A 687 39.51 -2.38 -27.04
CA LEU A 687 40.79 -3.00 -26.72
C LEU A 687 41.92 -1.98 -26.90
N ILE A 688 42.67 -1.73 -25.83
CA ILE A 688 43.81 -0.81 -25.79
C ILE A 688 45.11 -1.62 -25.60
N PHE A 689 46.13 -1.36 -26.41
CA PHE A 689 47.41 -2.06 -26.37
C PHE A 689 48.52 -1.23 -25.72
N ALA A 690 49.63 -1.89 -25.37
CA ALA A 690 50.77 -1.28 -24.68
C ALA A 690 51.45 -0.16 -25.48
N ASP A 691 51.39 -0.20 -26.81
CA ASP A 691 51.90 0.83 -27.71
C ASP A 691 50.94 2.02 -27.90
N GLY A 692 49.78 1.99 -27.23
CA GLY A 692 48.73 3.00 -27.32
C GLY A 692 47.85 2.86 -28.57
N GLU A 693 47.97 1.76 -29.33
CA GLU A 693 46.98 1.42 -30.36
C GLU A 693 45.64 1.05 -29.69
N THR A 694 44.53 1.32 -30.38
CA THR A 694 43.17 1.06 -29.88
C THR A 694 42.35 0.42 -30.98
N TRP A 695 41.66 -0.67 -30.67
CA TRP A 695 40.69 -1.33 -31.54
C TRP A 695 39.28 -1.21 -30.93
N LEU A 696 38.31 -0.86 -31.78
CA LEU A 696 36.88 -0.99 -31.48
C LEU A 696 36.40 -2.28 -32.14
N LEU A 697 35.75 -3.17 -31.39
CA LEU A 697 35.53 -4.56 -31.78
C LEU A 697 34.16 -4.83 -32.42
#